data_AF-A0A8T4QAB8-F1
#
_entry.id   AF-A0A8T4QAB8-F1
#
_cell.length_a   1.000
_cell.length_b   1.000
_cell.length_c   1.000
_cell.angle_alpha   90.00
_cell.angle_beta   90.00
_cell.angle_gamma   90.00
#
_symmetry.space_group_name_H-M   'P 1'
#
loop_
_entity.id
_entity.type
_entity.pdbx_description
1 polymer ?
#
loop_
_entity_poly.entity_id
_entity_poly.type
_entity_poly.pdbx_seq_one_letter_code
_entity_poly.pdbx_strand_id
1 'polypeptide(L)'
;MDFHGSYEDVMEPKYKLHSFRLGTQTNPSVPSQLQEFGKKINEGVKNIEIGALQVETFESIPKQHLKTISEWAKLADVGVSLHAPVVGFDAGGFEQGRIWTETKRRYNEQFLKTVLERAHLLSKGKDKDGNYDSVPVVIHATSPETKGIIYEKGLQRIKRDKNGKPIIKDGNEVLENYEDNLGVRSMRIVNQNTGEVQEIKHEIKFDLDSGKEQVWDTQRKLSSANHTNWEKEKRELAQISEEVEKREKEIKEIESEHLNGIRRLNQLPETNNEEKQRKQQFTNTLKSQINQSQSKLQLLKSESQTFNQNLNSQFQELFDVFQKSGSDKAKKEVNQLIGQREKIFYSVLKEKDIRDLQELNRKPNLSIEDIGRQLEIKEKIRLGDELYRHKAANTFNNVETPKLFVPINDFAKEKLAKTLSNVMLHTYKKFKDEAPTLAVENFWTDSALTRADDLKEAIQKSKEETIQKLVSDGVDKKKAQKWIDQHLGVTWDIGHISSLRNAGLSDEELKEVVRKETKKIGESGLVKHAHIWDNFGFHSAHLPAGTANIPIEEAIEELEKTDFRGRFIDEGGSWANSFKESPFPVVLQNFKVPIYGQHGGPAWNPNIYSVHSDSFIEFPQNHFNLYGSSFSTMPKTLGGQVGENRSRFSGTPNQ
;
A
#
# COMPACT_ATOMS: atom_id res chain seq x y z
N MET A 1 -26.07 57.63 5.95
CA MET A 1 -24.69 57.22 5.66
C MET A 1 -24.16 56.60 6.94
N ASP A 2 -24.39 55.31 7.13
CA ASP A 2 -23.98 54.58 8.33
C ASP A 2 -22.60 53.94 8.06
N PHE A 3 -21.55 54.66 8.44
CA PHE A 3 -20.15 54.24 8.27
C PHE A 3 -19.62 53.46 9.50
N HIS A 4 -20.48 53.09 10.45
CA HIS A 4 -20.07 52.52 11.75
C HIS A 4 -20.52 51.08 12.00
N GLY A 5 -21.04 50.35 11.00
CA GLY A 5 -21.67 49.04 11.20
C GLY A 5 -20.80 47.78 11.03
N SER A 6 -19.51 47.88 10.66
CA SER A 6 -18.74 46.66 10.33
C SER A 6 -17.23 46.74 10.59
N TYR A 7 -16.82 47.37 11.69
CA TYR A 7 -15.55 46.97 12.31
C TYR A 7 -15.85 45.73 13.16
N GLU A 8 -15.89 44.55 12.54
CA GLU A 8 -15.53 43.32 13.27
C GLU A 8 -14.16 43.59 13.88
N ASP A 9 -14.09 43.61 15.20
CA ASP A 9 -12.90 44.03 15.92
C ASP A 9 -11.74 43.13 15.53
N VAL A 10 -10.68 43.71 14.95
CA VAL A 10 -9.42 43.02 14.65
C VAL A 10 -8.79 42.44 15.94
N MET A 11 -9.26 42.89 17.11
CA MET A 11 -8.88 42.39 18.43
C MET A 11 -9.64 41.13 18.88
N GLU A 12 -10.75 40.77 18.24
CA GLU A 12 -11.41 39.47 18.40
C GLU A 12 -11.16 38.63 17.15
N PRO A 13 -9.95 38.07 16.97
CA PRO A 13 -9.69 37.24 15.81
C PRO A 13 -10.69 36.07 15.84
N LYS A 14 -11.43 35.93 14.73
CA LYS A 14 -12.34 34.80 14.48
C LYS A 14 -11.62 33.44 14.69
N TYR A 15 -10.30 33.44 14.58
CA TYR A 15 -9.42 32.28 14.75
C TYR A 15 -8.53 32.42 15.98
N LYS A 16 -8.42 31.34 16.77
CA LYS A 16 -7.48 31.24 17.89
C LYS A 16 -6.14 30.61 17.49
N LEU A 17 -5.87 30.50 16.18
CA LEU A 17 -4.61 29.96 15.71
C LEU A 17 -3.50 30.99 15.85
N HIS A 18 -2.67 30.84 16.87
CA HIS A 18 -1.54 31.71 17.10
C HIS A 18 -0.52 31.64 15.94
N SER A 19 0.05 32.79 15.56
CA SER A 19 1.08 32.91 14.50
C SER A 19 2.25 31.96 14.67
N PHE A 20 2.64 31.63 15.90
CA PHE A 20 3.74 30.70 16.17
C PHE A 20 3.43 29.24 15.81
N ARG A 21 2.16 28.88 15.57
CA ARG A 21 1.75 27.54 15.13
C ARG A 21 1.67 27.45 13.61
N LEU A 22 1.59 28.58 12.92
CA LEU A 22 1.55 28.66 11.47
C LEU A 22 2.96 28.61 10.88
N GLY A 23 3.06 28.01 9.71
CA GLY A 23 4.30 27.85 8.96
C GLY A 23 4.05 27.84 7.47
N THR A 24 5.13 27.67 6.71
CA THR A 24 5.07 27.45 5.27
C THR A 24 6.20 26.51 4.84
N GLN A 25 6.06 25.92 3.66
CA GLN A 25 7.13 25.12 3.08
C GLN A 25 8.15 25.95 2.29
N THR A 26 9.36 25.42 2.16
CA THR A 26 10.31 25.87 1.13
C THR A 26 9.80 25.49 -0.26
N ASN A 27 10.38 26.07 -1.32
CA ASN A 27 10.05 25.64 -2.67
C ASN A 27 10.56 24.19 -2.92
N PRO A 28 9.69 23.20 -3.15
CA PRO A 28 10.10 21.80 -3.30
C PRO A 28 10.71 21.50 -4.69
N SER A 29 10.63 22.44 -5.63
CA SER A 29 11.14 22.28 -7.00
C SER A 29 12.62 22.62 -7.15
N VAL A 30 13.27 23.16 -6.10
CA VAL A 30 14.69 23.55 -6.16
C VAL A 30 15.55 22.72 -5.20
N PRO A 31 16.78 22.32 -5.57
CA PRO A 31 17.69 21.64 -4.66
C PRO A 31 18.29 22.57 -3.59
N SER A 32 18.26 23.89 -3.81
CA SER A 32 18.86 24.91 -2.92
C SER A 32 18.01 25.18 -1.66
N GLN A 33 17.71 24.12 -0.92
CA GLN A 33 16.83 24.16 0.26
C GLN A 33 17.36 25.09 1.37
N LEU A 34 18.68 25.20 1.54
CA LEU A 34 19.29 26.11 2.51
C LEU A 34 18.98 27.58 2.20
N GLN A 35 19.02 27.96 0.91
CA GLN A 35 18.71 29.32 0.49
C GLN A 35 17.22 29.65 0.70
N GLU A 36 16.33 28.73 0.33
CA GLU A 36 14.89 28.90 0.53
C GLU A 36 14.55 28.98 2.02
N PHE A 37 15.19 28.16 2.86
CA PHE A 37 15.04 28.23 4.31
C PHE A 37 15.44 29.61 4.86
N GLY A 38 16.57 30.16 4.43
CA GLY A 38 17.01 31.52 4.82
C GLY A 38 16.01 32.61 4.43
N LYS A 39 15.40 32.53 3.23
CA LYS A 39 14.34 33.45 2.81
C LYS A 39 13.14 33.40 3.76
N LYS A 40 12.69 32.19 4.13
CA LYS A 40 11.56 32.01 5.05
C LYS A 40 11.84 32.54 6.46
N ILE A 41 13.08 32.40 6.97
CA ILE A 41 13.47 33.07 8.22
C ILE A 41 13.34 34.59 8.10
N ASN A 42 13.80 35.18 6.99
CA ASN A 42 13.72 36.63 6.78
C ASN A 42 12.28 37.14 6.67
N GLU A 43 11.36 36.29 6.20
CA GLU A 43 9.92 36.56 6.17
C GLU A 43 9.26 36.49 7.57
N GLY A 44 10.01 36.09 8.60
CA GLY A 44 9.52 35.95 9.98
C GLY A 44 8.76 34.65 10.25
N VAL A 45 8.86 33.65 9.36
CA VAL A 45 8.19 32.36 9.51
C VAL A 45 8.76 31.60 10.70
N LYS A 46 7.88 31.13 11.60
CA LYS A 46 8.27 30.37 12.81
C LYS A 46 8.32 28.87 12.64
N ASN A 47 7.67 28.33 11.62
CA ASN A 47 7.74 26.91 11.28
C ASN A 47 7.97 26.76 9.79
N ILE A 48 9.07 26.12 9.43
CA ILE A 48 9.45 25.93 8.03
C ILE A 48 9.55 24.44 7.76
N GLU A 49 8.77 23.97 6.81
CA GLU A 49 8.93 22.64 6.27
C GLU A 49 9.90 22.66 5.10
N ILE A 50 10.91 21.79 5.14
CA ILE A 50 11.79 21.59 3.99
C ILE A 50 11.31 20.39 3.19
N GLY A 51 11.42 20.42 1.87
CA GLY A 51 10.97 19.31 1.04
C GLY A 51 11.58 19.33 -0.35
N ALA A 52 11.39 18.23 -1.08
CA ALA A 52 11.73 18.15 -2.50
C ALA A 52 10.68 17.31 -3.20
N LEU A 53 10.30 17.70 -4.43
CA LEU A 53 9.23 17.01 -5.16
C LEU A 53 9.64 15.59 -5.62
N GLN A 54 10.91 15.42 -5.98
CA GLN A 54 11.47 14.20 -6.58
C GLN A 54 12.54 13.57 -5.67
N VAL A 55 12.64 12.25 -5.74
CA VAL A 55 13.63 11.45 -4.97
C VAL A 55 15.05 11.88 -5.31
N GLU A 56 15.36 12.09 -6.59
CA GLU A 56 16.69 12.46 -7.07
C GLU A 56 17.12 13.83 -6.53
N THR A 57 16.20 14.81 -6.56
CA THR A 57 16.42 16.14 -5.98
C THR A 57 16.68 16.04 -4.48
N PHE A 58 15.91 15.23 -3.77
CA PHE A 58 16.09 15.04 -2.34
C PHE A 58 17.45 14.43 -1.98
N GLU A 59 17.86 13.39 -2.70
CA GLU A 59 19.15 12.73 -2.48
C GLU A 59 20.32 13.67 -2.76
N SER A 60 20.19 14.57 -3.74
CA SER A 60 21.21 15.56 -4.11
C SER A 60 21.49 16.61 -3.04
N ILE A 61 20.57 16.83 -2.07
CA ILE A 61 20.78 17.81 -1.01
C ILE A 61 21.98 17.35 -0.15
N PRO A 62 23.05 18.14 0.04
CA PRO A 62 24.18 17.74 0.87
C PRO A 62 23.80 17.62 2.35
N LYS A 63 24.34 16.64 3.07
CA LYS A 63 24.14 16.50 4.53
C LYS A 63 24.56 17.75 5.30
N GLN A 64 25.59 18.45 4.82
CA GLN A 64 26.07 19.71 5.37
C GLN A 64 24.98 20.79 5.34
N HIS A 65 24.19 20.87 4.27
CA HIS A 65 23.10 21.85 4.18
C HIS A 65 22.04 21.60 5.26
N LEU A 66 21.70 20.33 5.52
CA LEU A 66 20.74 19.97 6.58
C LEU A 66 21.26 20.37 7.98
N LYS A 67 22.56 20.17 8.24
CA LYS A 67 23.17 20.60 9.51
C LYS A 67 23.14 22.13 9.65
N THR A 68 23.49 22.87 8.60
CA THR A 68 23.42 24.33 8.61
C THR A 68 21.99 24.84 8.79
N ILE A 69 20.99 24.17 8.19
CA ILE A 69 19.56 24.46 8.44
C ILE A 69 19.21 24.29 9.92
N SER A 70 19.65 23.20 10.57
CA SER A 70 19.44 23.00 12.01
C SER A 70 20.06 24.12 12.85
N GLU A 71 21.29 24.53 12.53
CA GLU A 71 21.98 25.62 13.21
C GLU A 71 21.22 26.95 13.06
N TRP A 72 20.77 27.27 11.84
CA TRP A 72 19.96 28.47 11.58
C TRP A 72 18.62 28.42 12.30
N ALA A 73 17.95 27.27 12.29
CA ALA A 73 16.70 27.06 12.99
C ALA A 73 16.86 27.27 14.51
N LYS A 74 17.97 26.81 15.09
CA LYS A 74 18.29 27.01 16.50
C LYS A 74 18.58 28.46 16.83
N LEU A 75 19.32 29.16 15.97
CA LEU A 75 19.65 30.58 16.17
C LEU A 75 18.43 31.49 16.03
N ALA A 76 17.54 31.20 15.08
CA ALA A 76 16.35 32.00 14.79
C ALA A 76 15.11 31.61 15.62
N ASP A 77 15.23 30.56 16.45
CA ASP A 77 14.12 29.92 17.16
C ASP A 77 12.95 29.60 16.21
N VAL A 78 13.26 28.77 15.22
CA VAL A 78 12.33 28.30 14.18
C VAL A 78 12.16 26.79 14.30
N GLY A 79 10.92 26.31 14.17
CA GLY A 79 10.61 24.89 14.07
C GLY A 79 10.88 24.37 12.66
N VAL A 80 11.47 23.17 12.56
CA VAL A 80 11.73 22.51 11.27
C VAL A 80 10.89 21.25 11.18
N SER A 81 10.34 20.98 10.00
CA SER A 81 9.82 19.68 9.57
C SER A 81 10.40 19.31 8.22
N LEU A 82 10.24 18.06 7.81
CA LEU A 82 10.74 17.54 6.54
C LEU A 82 9.60 16.83 5.79
N HIS A 83 9.28 17.28 4.60
CA HIS A 83 8.43 16.56 3.66
C HIS A 83 9.28 15.63 2.78
N ALA A 84 8.98 14.33 2.79
CA ALA A 84 9.63 13.39 1.88
C ALA A 84 9.12 13.57 0.44
N PRO A 85 9.88 13.11 -0.56
CA PRO A 85 9.45 13.23 -1.95
C PRO A 85 8.12 12.58 -2.27
N VAL A 86 7.35 13.30 -3.09
CA VAL A 86 6.01 12.91 -3.54
C VAL A 86 6.08 12.00 -4.75
N VAL A 87 6.91 12.37 -5.73
CA VAL A 87 7.00 11.68 -7.01
C VAL A 87 8.00 10.52 -6.93
N GLY A 88 7.58 9.34 -7.36
CA GLY A 88 8.42 8.13 -7.41
C GLY A 88 8.50 7.33 -6.10
N PHE A 89 7.81 7.78 -5.05
CA PHE A 89 7.75 7.14 -3.74
C PHE A 89 6.34 6.65 -3.39
N ASP A 90 6.23 5.40 -2.96
CA ASP A 90 4.98 4.78 -2.48
C ASP A 90 5.31 3.86 -1.30
N ALA A 91 4.98 4.25 -0.07
CA ALA A 91 5.36 3.46 1.10
C ALA A 91 4.70 2.06 1.15
N GLY A 92 3.59 1.88 0.42
CA GLY A 92 2.93 0.59 0.21
C GLY A 92 3.67 -0.36 -0.75
N GLY A 93 4.51 0.18 -1.65
CA GLY A 93 5.32 -0.58 -2.61
C GLY A 93 4.68 -0.77 -3.99
N PHE A 94 3.73 0.08 -4.37
CA PHE A 94 3.16 0.06 -5.71
C PHE A 94 4.08 0.73 -6.74
N GLU A 95 4.10 0.16 -7.94
CA GLU A 95 4.78 0.71 -9.11
C GLU A 95 3.75 1.38 -10.02
N GLN A 96 3.77 2.72 -10.05
CA GLN A 96 2.83 3.54 -10.82
C GLN A 96 1.35 3.19 -10.57
N GLY A 97 1.03 2.67 -9.37
CA GLY A 97 -0.30 2.23 -8.98
C GLY A 97 -0.92 1.08 -9.79
N ARG A 98 -0.12 0.35 -10.60
CA ARG A 98 -0.60 -0.73 -11.49
C ARG A 98 -0.23 -2.13 -11.01
N ILE A 99 0.94 -2.27 -10.39
CA ILE A 99 1.43 -3.53 -9.87
C ILE A 99 2.07 -3.28 -8.52
N TRP A 100 1.83 -4.19 -7.58
CA TRP A 100 2.54 -4.21 -6.31
C TRP A 100 3.65 -5.26 -6.36
N THR A 101 4.84 -4.92 -5.86
CA THR A 101 5.94 -5.89 -5.71
C THR A 101 6.59 -5.77 -4.33
N GLU A 102 6.92 -6.91 -3.71
CA GLU A 102 7.66 -6.91 -2.44
C GLU A 102 9.06 -6.28 -2.60
N THR A 103 9.66 -6.38 -3.80
CA THR A 103 10.94 -5.74 -4.13
C THR A 103 10.83 -4.22 -4.06
N LYS A 104 9.83 -3.62 -4.72
CA LYS A 104 9.62 -2.16 -4.67
C LYS A 104 9.28 -1.70 -3.26
N ARG A 105 8.45 -2.44 -2.53
CA ARG A 105 8.17 -2.14 -1.11
C ARG A 105 9.46 -2.08 -0.28
N ARG A 106 10.35 -3.07 -0.42
CA ARG A 106 11.64 -3.10 0.30
C ARG A 106 12.57 -1.97 -0.11
N TYR A 107 12.60 -1.60 -1.39
CA TYR A 107 13.36 -0.44 -1.86
C TYR A 107 12.86 0.85 -1.20
N ASN A 108 11.55 1.10 -1.23
CA ASN A 108 10.93 2.29 -0.62
C ASN A 108 11.13 2.30 0.91
N GLU A 109 11.13 1.12 1.56
CA GLU A 109 11.48 0.98 2.98
C GLU A 109 12.91 1.47 3.29
N GLN A 110 13.89 1.13 2.45
CA GLN A 110 15.28 1.59 2.63
C GLN A 110 15.43 3.09 2.37
N PHE A 111 14.73 3.60 1.36
CA PHE A 111 14.69 5.03 1.09
C PHE A 111 14.13 5.79 2.30
N LEU A 112 13.01 5.34 2.88
CA LEU A 112 12.40 5.99 4.03
C LEU A 112 13.29 5.96 5.28
N LYS A 113 14.09 4.90 5.48
CA LYS A 113 15.14 4.89 6.52
C LYS A 113 16.15 6.01 6.29
N THR A 114 16.62 6.20 5.05
CA THR A 114 17.53 7.30 4.69
C THR A 114 16.90 8.67 4.92
N VAL A 115 15.61 8.84 4.64
CA VAL A 115 14.87 10.08 4.93
C VAL A 115 14.90 10.39 6.43
N LEU A 116 14.56 9.43 7.30
CA LEU A 116 14.60 9.63 8.76
C LEU A 116 16.02 9.92 9.28
N GLU A 117 17.03 9.26 8.71
CA GLU A 117 18.42 9.54 9.06
C GLU A 117 18.85 10.97 8.69
N ARG A 118 18.35 11.49 7.58
CA ARG A 118 18.58 12.87 7.14
C ARG A 118 17.76 13.86 7.97
N ALA A 119 16.54 13.51 8.34
CA ALA A 119 15.69 14.31 9.23
C ALA A 119 16.32 14.50 10.62
N HIS A 120 16.97 13.48 11.16
CA HIS A 120 17.66 13.61 12.44
C HIS A 120 18.77 14.68 12.40
N LEU A 121 19.41 14.92 11.24
CA LEU A 121 20.40 16.01 11.07
C LEU A 121 19.79 17.41 11.16
N LEU A 122 18.46 17.55 11.03
CA LEU A 122 17.73 18.80 11.16
C LEU A 122 17.36 19.13 12.60
N SER A 123 17.54 18.18 13.53
CA SER A 123 17.19 18.40 14.94
C SER A 123 18.09 19.45 15.57
N LYS A 124 17.51 20.31 16.41
CA LYS A 124 18.24 21.32 17.20
C LYS A 124 18.91 20.74 18.45
N GLY A 125 18.76 19.43 18.67
CA GLY A 125 19.22 18.70 19.85
C GLY A 125 18.22 18.83 21.00
N LYS A 126 18.73 18.78 22.24
CA LYS A 126 17.89 18.98 23.43
C LYS A 126 17.61 20.46 23.67
N ASP A 127 16.37 20.77 24.04
CA ASP A 127 15.98 22.07 24.55
C ASP A 127 16.53 22.30 25.97
N LYS A 128 16.18 23.45 26.57
CA LYS A 128 16.63 23.83 27.92
C LYS A 128 16.08 22.91 29.02
N ASP A 129 14.94 22.27 28.77
CA ASP A 129 14.27 21.36 29.69
C ASP A 129 14.75 19.90 29.50
N GLY A 130 15.69 19.68 28.56
CA GLY A 130 16.27 18.39 28.26
C GLY A 130 15.42 17.52 27.31
N ASN A 131 14.33 18.05 26.76
CA ASN A 131 13.52 17.35 25.77
C ASN A 131 14.19 17.45 24.40
N TYR A 132 14.18 16.35 23.66
CA TYR A 132 14.76 16.33 22.32
C TYR A 132 13.81 16.95 21.30
N ASP A 133 14.33 17.82 20.44
CA ASP A 133 13.62 18.40 19.30
C ASP A 133 13.42 17.33 18.21
N SER A 134 12.32 16.59 18.32
CA SER A 134 11.92 15.59 17.33
C SER A 134 11.40 16.29 16.06
N VAL A 135 12.15 16.14 14.98
CA VAL A 135 11.79 16.68 13.65
C VAL A 135 10.63 15.85 13.08
N PRO A 136 9.47 16.47 12.79
CA PRO A 136 8.40 15.80 12.06
C PRO A 136 8.84 15.50 10.63
N VAL A 137 8.58 14.29 10.17
CA VAL A 137 8.83 13.84 8.81
C VAL A 137 7.50 13.44 8.20
N VAL A 138 7.07 14.18 7.19
CA VAL A 138 5.82 13.95 6.49
C VAL A 138 6.06 13.05 5.29
N ILE A 139 5.22 12.03 5.14
CA ILE A 139 5.17 11.18 3.93
C ILE A 139 3.72 10.97 3.53
N HIS A 140 3.44 10.92 2.23
CA HIS A 140 2.14 10.44 1.76
C HIS A 140 1.98 8.94 2.02
N ALA A 141 0.76 8.51 2.38
CA ALA A 141 0.44 7.10 2.59
C ALA A 141 0.70 6.25 1.34
N THR A 142 0.33 6.76 0.17
CA THR A 142 0.55 6.15 -1.15
C THR A 142 0.89 7.21 -2.19
N SER A 143 1.41 6.79 -3.35
CA SER A 143 1.71 7.72 -4.43
C SER A 143 0.44 8.22 -5.16
N PRO A 144 0.53 9.33 -5.91
CA PRO A 144 -0.57 9.86 -6.72
C PRO A 144 -1.19 8.88 -7.72
N GLU A 145 -0.39 7.93 -8.20
CA GLU A 145 -0.78 6.94 -9.20
C GLU A 145 -1.53 5.74 -8.59
N THR A 146 -1.34 5.51 -7.28
CA THR A 146 -1.99 4.46 -6.49
C THR A 146 -3.43 4.88 -6.15
N LYS A 147 -4.29 4.91 -7.16
CA LYS A 147 -5.70 5.27 -7.01
C LYS A 147 -6.43 4.25 -6.13
N GLY A 148 -7.21 4.76 -5.19
CA GLY A 148 -8.01 4.03 -4.22
C GLY A 148 -9.46 3.91 -4.65
N ILE A 149 -10.31 4.62 -3.92
CA ILE A 149 -11.75 4.67 -4.07
C ILE A 149 -12.13 6.00 -4.73
N ILE A 150 -12.96 5.95 -5.77
CA ILE A 150 -13.57 7.13 -6.37
C ILE A 150 -15.03 7.19 -5.91
N TYR A 151 -15.42 8.33 -5.37
CA TYR A 151 -16.76 8.55 -4.83
C TYR A 151 -17.65 9.30 -5.83
N GLU A 152 -18.95 9.06 -5.75
CA GLU A 152 -19.99 9.79 -6.47
C GLU A 152 -21.25 9.89 -5.62
N LYS A 153 -21.85 11.08 -5.62
CA LYS A 153 -23.04 11.39 -4.85
C LYS A 153 -24.26 10.64 -5.39
N GLY A 154 -25.10 10.13 -4.48
CA GLY A 154 -26.40 9.57 -4.83
C GLY A 154 -26.37 8.13 -5.38
N LEU A 155 -25.21 7.49 -5.42
CA LEU A 155 -25.13 6.06 -5.75
C LEU A 155 -25.70 5.22 -4.61
N GLN A 156 -26.49 4.21 -4.97
CA GLN A 156 -27.03 3.21 -4.03
C GLN A 156 -26.12 1.98 -3.97
N ARG A 157 -26.15 1.29 -2.83
CA ARG A 157 -25.49 -0.02 -2.66
C ARG A 157 -26.48 -1.09 -2.23
N ILE A 158 -26.09 -2.34 -2.44
CA ILE A 158 -26.83 -3.49 -1.93
C ILE A 158 -26.60 -3.56 -0.43
N LYS A 159 -27.68 -3.59 0.34
CA LYS A 159 -27.65 -3.79 1.78
C LYS A 159 -27.22 -5.22 2.09
N ARG A 160 -26.26 -5.37 3.01
CA ARG A 160 -25.65 -6.66 3.35
C ARG A 160 -25.84 -6.99 4.82
N ASP A 161 -25.92 -8.28 5.13
CA ASP A 161 -25.92 -8.77 6.51
C ASP A 161 -24.51 -8.67 7.12
N LYS A 162 -24.38 -9.05 8.39
CA LYS A 162 -23.09 -9.09 9.11
C LYS A 162 -22.04 -10.03 8.50
N ASN A 163 -22.45 -10.92 7.59
CA ASN A 163 -21.57 -11.84 6.88
C ASN A 163 -21.26 -11.36 5.44
N GLY A 164 -21.72 -10.16 5.06
CA GLY A 164 -21.52 -9.59 3.73
C GLY A 164 -22.50 -10.12 2.66
N LYS A 165 -23.50 -10.93 3.04
CA LYS A 165 -24.47 -11.47 2.08
C LYS A 165 -25.56 -10.44 1.76
N PRO A 166 -26.00 -10.29 0.50
CA PRO A 166 -27.13 -9.45 0.14
C PRO A 166 -28.37 -9.78 0.99
N ILE A 167 -29.03 -8.75 1.51
CA ILE A 167 -30.33 -8.90 2.16
C ILE A 167 -31.40 -8.91 1.05
N ILE A 168 -32.17 -9.99 0.98
CA ILE A 168 -33.26 -10.17 0.03
C ILE A 168 -34.59 -9.98 0.76
N LYS A 169 -35.47 -9.15 0.20
CA LYS A 169 -36.85 -8.96 0.67
C LYS A 169 -37.80 -9.03 -0.53
N ASP A 170 -38.84 -9.85 -0.42
CA ASP A 170 -39.84 -10.06 -1.48
C ASP A 170 -39.22 -10.46 -2.84
N GLY A 171 -38.14 -11.25 -2.79
CA GLY A 171 -37.39 -11.69 -3.97
C GLY A 171 -36.47 -10.64 -4.60
N ASN A 172 -36.37 -9.43 -4.03
CA ASN A 172 -35.50 -8.36 -4.54
C ASN A 172 -34.39 -8.03 -3.53
N GLU A 173 -33.22 -7.61 -4.05
CA GLU A 173 -32.13 -7.09 -3.23
C GLU A 173 -32.55 -5.76 -2.59
N VAL A 174 -32.32 -5.62 -1.28
CA VAL A 174 -32.58 -4.37 -0.58
C VAL A 174 -31.45 -3.39 -0.88
N LEU A 175 -31.79 -2.20 -1.37
CA LEU A 175 -30.84 -1.12 -1.61
C LEU A 175 -30.81 -0.15 -0.42
N GLU A 176 -29.66 0.46 -0.17
CA GLU A 176 -29.50 1.54 0.80
C GLU A 176 -28.58 2.64 0.28
N ASN A 177 -28.78 3.85 0.80
CA ASN A 177 -27.89 4.98 0.57
C ASN A 177 -26.67 4.88 1.49
N TYR A 178 -25.56 5.51 1.09
CA TYR A 178 -24.37 5.65 1.92
C TYR A 178 -24.59 6.70 3.02
N GLU A 179 -23.91 6.54 4.17
CA GLU A 179 -24.12 7.38 5.37
C GLU A 179 -23.85 8.88 5.14
N ASP A 180 -22.89 9.21 4.27
CA ASP A 180 -22.53 10.58 3.86
C ASP A 180 -23.02 10.91 2.44
N ASN A 181 -23.92 10.09 1.89
CA ASN A 181 -24.40 10.16 0.49
C ASN A 181 -23.27 10.04 -0.56
N LEU A 182 -22.05 9.65 -0.17
CA LEU A 182 -20.93 9.38 -1.06
C LEU A 182 -20.86 7.89 -1.35
N GLY A 183 -21.45 7.46 -2.46
CA GLY A 183 -21.32 6.09 -2.89
C GLY A 183 -20.02 5.83 -3.63
N VAL A 184 -19.60 4.56 -3.62
CA VAL A 184 -18.37 4.14 -4.30
C VAL A 184 -18.66 3.94 -5.79
N ARG A 185 -18.24 4.90 -6.61
CA ARG A 185 -18.32 4.84 -8.07
C ARG A 185 -17.37 3.82 -8.65
N SER A 186 -16.12 3.84 -8.20
CA SER A 186 -15.14 2.85 -8.59
C SER A 186 -14.15 2.57 -7.47
N MET A 187 -13.57 1.39 -7.52
CA MET A 187 -12.61 0.91 -6.54
C MET A 187 -11.54 0.12 -7.28
N ARG A 188 -10.27 0.39 -6.99
CA ARG A 188 -9.19 -0.51 -7.40
C ARG A 188 -9.09 -1.70 -6.45
N ILE A 189 -8.85 -2.87 -7.02
CA ILE A 189 -8.70 -4.14 -6.31
C ILE A 189 -7.38 -4.78 -6.73
N VAL A 190 -6.73 -5.48 -5.80
CA VAL A 190 -5.39 -6.05 -5.97
C VAL A 190 -5.48 -7.56 -5.89
N ASN A 191 -4.94 -8.27 -6.88
CA ASN A 191 -4.73 -9.70 -6.79
C ASN A 191 -3.63 -9.96 -5.75
N GLN A 192 -3.96 -10.64 -4.65
CA GLN A 192 -3.05 -10.85 -3.53
C GLN A 192 -1.83 -11.71 -3.90
N ASN A 193 -1.92 -12.53 -4.96
CA ASN A 193 -0.82 -13.39 -5.40
C ASN A 193 0.07 -12.70 -6.43
N THR A 194 -0.51 -12.06 -7.44
CA THR A 194 0.25 -11.44 -8.55
C THR A 194 0.62 -9.98 -8.28
N GLY A 195 -0.07 -9.32 -7.35
CA GLY A 195 0.07 -7.88 -7.10
C GLY A 195 -0.57 -6.99 -8.17
N GLU A 196 -1.21 -7.58 -9.19
CA GLU A 196 -1.87 -6.84 -10.26
C GLU A 196 -3.07 -6.06 -9.74
N VAL A 197 -3.19 -4.81 -10.21
CA VAL A 197 -4.27 -3.91 -9.83
C VAL A 197 -5.25 -3.78 -10.99
N GLN A 198 -6.54 -3.95 -10.69
CA GLN A 198 -7.63 -3.70 -11.64
C GLN A 198 -8.69 -2.78 -11.05
N GLU A 199 -9.37 -2.01 -11.89
CA GLU A 199 -10.47 -1.14 -11.47
C GLU A 199 -11.81 -1.85 -11.69
N ILE A 200 -12.68 -1.81 -10.68
CA ILE A 200 -14.08 -2.21 -10.80
C ILE A 200 -14.98 -1.00 -10.56
N LYS A 201 -16.06 -0.92 -11.34
CA LYS A 201 -16.98 0.21 -11.35
C LYS A 201 -18.38 -0.21 -10.93
N HIS A 202 -19.06 0.70 -10.24
CA HIS A 202 -20.49 0.64 -10.03
C HIS A 202 -21.20 0.71 -11.38
N GLU A 203 -22.15 -0.18 -11.58
CA GLU A 203 -22.95 -0.25 -12.80
C GLU A 203 -24.41 -0.51 -12.44
N ILE A 204 -25.32 0.04 -13.23
CA ILE A 204 -26.74 -0.36 -13.24
C ILE A 204 -26.95 -1.11 -14.55
N LYS A 205 -27.37 -2.36 -14.46
CA LYS A 205 -27.63 -3.21 -15.62
C LYS A 205 -29.12 -3.47 -15.75
N PHE A 206 -29.65 -3.39 -16.96
CA PHE A 206 -31.01 -3.80 -17.24
C PHE A 206 -31.04 -5.31 -17.50
N ASP A 207 -31.75 -6.05 -16.65
CA ASP A 207 -31.98 -7.48 -16.84
C ASP A 207 -33.14 -7.66 -17.83
N LEU A 208 -32.83 -8.24 -18.99
CA LEU A 208 -33.79 -8.44 -20.08
C LEU A 208 -34.89 -9.44 -19.71
N ASP A 209 -34.61 -10.42 -18.84
CA ASP A 209 -35.56 -11.47 -18.49
C ASP A 209 -36.58 -10.98 -17.45
N SER A 210 -36.12 -10.22 -16.46
CA SER A 210 -37.00 -9.66 -15.42
C SER A 210 -37.56 -8.28 -15.78
N GLY A 211 -36.98 -7.60 -16.78
CA GLY A 211 -37.32 -6.21 -17.13
C GLY A 211 -36.96 -5.20 -16.04
N LYS A 212 -36.08 -5.57 -15.10
CA LYS A 212 -35.72 -4.75 -13.94
C LYS A 212 -34.28 -4.25 -14.04
N GLU A 213 -34.04 -3.07 -13.49
CA GLU A 213 -32.68 -2.60 -13.23
C GLU A 213 -32.07 -3.36 -12.06
N GLN A 214 -30.82 -3.80 -12.23
CA GLN A 214 -30.02 -4.48 -11.24
C GLN A 214 -28.77 -3.65 -10.93
N VAL A 215 -28.61 -3.34 -9.65
CA VAL A 215 -27.43 -2.63 -9.15
C VAL A 215 -26.26 -3.60 -9.02
N TRP A 216 -25.14 -3.26 -9.66
CA TRP A 216 -23.85 -3.91 -9.54
C TRP A 216 -22.89 -2.99 -8.81
N ASP A 217 -23.05 -2.93 -7.48
CA ASP A 217 -22.10 -2.20 -6.63
C ASP A 217 -20.70 -2.82 -6.67
N THR A 218 -19.70 -2.05 -6.24
CA THR A 218 -18.29 -2.48 -6.29
C THR A 218 -18.03 -3.70 -5.41
N GLN A 219 -18.78 -3.92 -4.33
CA GLN A 219 -18.64 -5.11 -3.49
C GLN A 219 -19.13 -6.38 -4.19
N ARG A 220 -20.25 -6.30 -4.93
CA ARG A 220 -20.74 -7.39 -5.78
C ARG A 220 -19.76 -7.67 -6.90
N LYS A 221 -19.23 -6.64 -7.57
CA LYS A 221 -18.21 -6.77 -8.61
C LYS A 221 -16.94 -7.43 -8.09
N LEU A 222 -16.45 -7.06 -6.90
CA LEU A 222 -15.32 -7.71 -6.24
C LEU A 222 -15.60 -9.18 -5.98
N SER A 223 -16.77 -9.51 -5.41
CA SER A 223 -17.18 -10.89 -5.15
C SER A 223 -17.27 -11.70 -6.45
N SER A 224 -17.82 -11.09 -7.51
CA SER A 224 -17.89 -11.68 -8.85
C SER A 224 -16.50 -11.91 -9.45
N ALA A 225 -15.56 -10.97 -9.27
CA ALA A 225 -14.20 -11.10 -9.76
C ALA A 225 -13.47 -12.26 -9.06
N ASN A 226 -13.62 -12.37 -7.73
CA ASN A 226 -13.09 -13.49 -6.95
C ASN A 226 -13.65 -14.83 -7.44
N HIS A 227 -14.97 -14.92 -7.56
CA HIS A 227 -15.63 -16.15 -8.00
C HIS A 227 -15.24 -16.54 -9.43
N THR A 228 -15.30 -15.60 -10.38
CA THR A 228 -15.01 -15.87 -11.78
C THR A 228 -13.58 -16.33 -11.99
N ASN A 229 -12.60 -15.67 -11.34
CA ASN A 229 -11.20 -16.08 -11.45
C ASN A 229 -10.98 -17.44 -10.79
N TRP A 230 -11.56 -17.69 -9.62
CA TRP A 230 -11.44 -18.99 -8.98
C TRP A 230 -12.09 -20.13 -9.79
N GLU A 231 -13.24 -19.89 -10.41
CA GLU A 231 -13.86 -20.88 -11.32
C GLU A 231 -12.99 -21.13 -12.55
N LYS A 232 -12.32 -20.10 -13.08
CA LYS A 232 -11.38 -20.26 -14.20
C LYS A 232 -10.22 -21.18 -13.80
N GLU A 233 -9.60 -20.92 -12.66
CA GLU A 233 -8.51 -21.75 -12.11
C GLU A 233 -8.95 -23.21 -11.90
N LYS A 234 -10.14 -23.43 -11.35
CA LYS A 234 -10.70 -24.78 -11.18
C LYS A 234 -10.95 -25.48 -12.52
N ARG A 235 -11.45 -24.76 -13.53
CA ARG A 235 -11.67 -25.32 -14.88
C ARG A 235 -10.36 -25.70 -15.55
N GLU A 236 -9.32 -24.89 -15.41
CA GLU A 236 -7.99 -25.22 -15.95
C GLU A 236 -7.43 -26.49 -15.30
N LEU A 237 -7.54 -26.61 -13.96
CA LEU A 237 -7.16 -27.85 -13.26
C LEU A 237 -8.00 -29.06 -13.72
N ALA A 238 -9.32 -28.88 -13.90
CA ALA A 238 -10.21 -29.93 -14.36
C ALA A 238 -9.89 -30.40 -15.79
N GLN A 239 -9.57 -29.47 -16.70
CA GLN A 239 -9.17 -29.79 -18.08
C GLN A 239 -7.87 -30.60 -18.12
N ILE A 240 -6.87 -30.20 -17.32
CA ILE A 240 -5.62 -30.98 -17.21
C ILE A 240 -5.92 -32.38 -16.64
N SER A 241 -6.79 -32.47 -15.64
CA SER A 241 -7.21 -33.76 -15.06
C SER A 241 -7.90 -34.67 -16.09
N GLU A 242 -8.79 -34.12 -16.91
CA GLU A 242 -9.50 -34.85 -17.97
C GLU A 242 -8.53 -35.38 -19.04
N GLU A 243 -7.53 -34.58 -19.45
CA GLU A 243 -6.50 -35.03 -20.39
C GLU A 243 -5.65 -36.16 -19.78
N VAL A 244 -5.29 -36.10 -18.49
CA VAL A 244 -4.63 -37.22 -17.82
C VAL A 244 -5.51 -38.48 -17.85
N GLU A 245 -6.78 -38.36 -17.47
CA GLU A 245 -7.72 -39.50 -17.42
C GLU A 245 -7.90 -40.15 -18.80
N LYS A 246 -8.00 -39.32 -19.86
CA LYS A 246 -8.10 -39.79 -21.24
C LYS A 246 -6.87 -40.59 -21.66
N ARG A 247 -5.66 -40.08 -21.39
CA ARG A 247 -4.40 -40.79 -21.73
C ARG A 247 -4.26 -42.08 -20.93
N GLU A 248 -4.58 -42.06 -19.64
CA GLU A 248 -4.54 -43.23 -18.78
C GLU A 248 -5.54 -44.31 -19.20
N LYS A 249 -6.72 -43.91 -19.68
CA LYS A 249 -7.70 -44.85 -20.25
C LYS A 249 -7.16 -45.52 -21.51
N GLU A 250 -6.56 -44.77 -22.43
CA GLU A 250 -5.94 -45.33 -23.64
C GLU A 250 -4.77 -46.27 -23.30
N ILE A 251 -3.95 -45.92 -22.31
CA ILE A 251 -2.88 -46.79 -21.78
C ILE A 251 -3.49 -48.10 -21.24
N LYS A 252 -4.55 -48.00 -20.43
CA LYS A 252 -5.21 -49.16 -19.81
C LYS A 252 -5.81 -50.09 -20.85
N GLU A 253 -6.42 -49.56 -21.91
CA GLU A 253 -6.99 -50.36 -23.00
C GLU A 253 -5.90 -51.20 -23.69
N ILE A 254 -4.78 -50.57 -24.07
CA ILE A 254 -3.63 -51.26 -24.69
C ILE A 254 -3.04 -52.31 -23.73
N GLU A 255 -2.82 -51.98 -22.46
CA GLU A 255 -2.27 -52.91 -21.47
C GLU A 255 -3.23 -54.07 -21.17
N SER A 256 -4.54 -53.82 -21.16
CA SER A 256 -5.58 -54.85 -20.98
C SER A 256 -5.63 -55.82 -22.17
N GLU A 257 -5.47 -55.33 -23.40
CA GLU A 257 -5.35 -56.17 -24.58
C GLU A 257 -4.11 -57.09 -24.48
N HIS A 258 -2.97 -56.55 -24.07
CA HIS A 258 -1.76 -57.34 -23.84
C HIS A 258 -1.96 -58.41 -22.76
N LEU A 259 -2.55 -58.04 -21.61
CA LEU A 259 -2.83 -58.97 -20.51
C LEU A 259 -3.78 -60.08 -20.93
N ASN A 260 -4.83 -59.75 -21.68
CA ASN A 260 -5.78 -60.75 -22.19
C ASN A 260 -5.12 -61.69 -23.19
N GLY A 261 -4.22 -61.17 -24.05
CA GLY A 261 -3.39 -61.99 -24.94
C GLY A 261 -2.49 -62.96 -24.17
N ILE A 262 -1.82 -62.48 -23.12
CA ILE A 262 -0.97 -63.31 -22.24
C ILE A 262 -1.79 -64.38 -21.52
N ARG A 263 -2.96 -64.03 -20.96
CA ARG A 263 -3.85 -64.99 -20.29
C ARG A 263 -4.31 -66.10 -21.24
N ARG A 264 -4.67 -65.74 -22.49
CA ARG A 264 -5.03 -66.72 -23.52
C ARG A 264 -3.85 -67.63 -23.87
N LEU A 265 -2.65 -67.07 -24.00
CA LEU A 265 -1.43 -67.85 -24.26
C LEU A 265 -1.18 -68.90 -23.16
N ASN A 266 -1.38 -68.53 -21.90
CA ASN A 266 -1.20 -69.43 -20.75
C ASN A 266 -2.25 -70.55 -20.67
N GLN A 267 -3.42 -70.36 -21.29
CA GLN A 267 -4.50 -71.36 -21.33
C GLN A 267 -4.37 -72.35 -22.50
N LEU A 268 -3.46 -72.11 -23.45
CA LEU A 268 -3.27 -73.02 -24.58
C LEU A 268 -2.58 -74.33 -24.13
N PRO A 269 -3.14 -75.51 -24.50
CA PRO A 269 -2.54 -76.81 -24.18
C PRO A 269 -1.21 -77.02 -24.92
N GLU A 270 -0.36 -77.90 -24.39
CA GLU A 270 0.96 -78.26 -24.94
C GLU A 270 1.16 -79.79 -25.05
N THR A 271 0.07 -80.53 -25.24
CA THR A 271 0.08 -81.99 -25.11
C THR A 271 0.66 -82.70 -26.34
N ASN A 272 0.60 -82.08 -27.53
CA ASN A 272 1.14 -82.65 -28.77
C ASN A 272 1.91 -81.62 -29.62
N ASN A 273 2.52 -82.08 -30.73
CA ASN A 273 3.35 -81.24 -31.59
C ASN A 273 2.56 -80.13 -32.32
N GLU A 274 1.31 -80.39 -32.72
CA GLU A 274 0.46 -79.38 -33.37
C GLU A 274 0.08 -78.26 -32.39
N GLU A 275 -0.27 -78.61 -31.16
CA GLU A 275 -0.58 -77.66 -30.08
C GLU A 275 0.64 -76.78 -29.74
N LYS A 276 1.84 -77.38 -29.66
CA LYS A 276 3.10 -76.63 -29.48
C LYS A 276 3.34 -75.63 -30.61
N GLN A 277 3.13 -76.04 -31.86
CA GLN A 277 3.26 -75.13 -33.01
C GLN A 277 2.22 -74.00 -32.97
N ARG A 278 0.97 -74.31 -32.63
CA ARG A 278 -0.09 -73.30 -32.48
C ARG A 278 0.22 -72.29 -31.38
N LYS A 279 0.72 -72.75 -30.23
CA LYS A 279 1.14 -71.89 -29.12
C LYS A 279 2.33 -71.01 -29.51
N GLN A 280 3.29 -71.55 -30.27
CA GLN A 280 4.43 -70.78 -30.78
C GLN A 280 4.00 -69.70 -31.78
N GLN A 281 3.10 -70.03 -32.72
CA GLN A 281 2.53 -69.06 -33.66
C GLN A 281 1.79 -67.94 -32.93
N PHE A 282 0.94 -68.29 -31.95
CA PHE A 282 0.23 -67.30 -31.14
C PHE A 282 1.21 -66.41 -30.35
N THR A 283 2.27 -66.99 -29.79
CA THR A 283 3.34 -66.25 -29.09
C THR A 283 4.01 -65.23 -30.02
N ASN A 284 4.34 -65.61 -31.25
CA ASN A 284 4.98 -64.72 -32.21
C ASN A 284 4.05 -63.58 -32.63
N THR A 285 2.77 -63.87 -32.89
CA THR A 285 1.75 -62.86 -33.20
C THR A 285 1.57 -61.87 -32.03
N LEU A 286 1.45 -62.37 -30.80
CA LEU A 286 1.32 -61.53 -29.62
C LEU A 286 2.55 -60.65 -29.40
N LYS A 287 3.77 -61.19 -29.58
CA LYS A 287 5.01 -60.40 -29.53
C LYS A 287 5.02 -59.29 -30.57
N SER A 288 4.60 -59.58 -31.81
CA SER A 288 4.51 -58.58 -32.87
C SER A 288 3.51 -57.47 -32.52
N GLN A 289 2.34 -57.83 -31.98
CA GLN A 289 1.32 -56.85 -31.55
C GLN A 289 1.83 -55.96 -30.42
N ILE A 290 2.46 -56.57 -29.40
CA ILE A 290 3.08 -55.84 -28.29
C ILE A 290 4.16 -54.88 -28.81
N ASN A 291 5.02 -55.33 -29.72
CA ASN A 291 6.07 -54.48 -30.28
C ASN A 291 5.50 -53.33 -31.12
N GLN A 292 4.40 -53.55 -31.86
CA GLN A 292 3.74 -52.50 -32.65
C GLN A 292 3.08 -51.44 -31.76
N SER A 293 2.48 -51.84 -30.64
CA SER A 293 1.83 -50.91 -29.70
C SER A 293 2.80 -50.24 -28.74
N GLN A 294 4.02 -50.77 -28.55
CA GLN A 294 5.02 -50.24 -27.62
C GLN A 294 5.36 -48.77 -27.87
N SER A 295 5.58 -48.36 -29.13
CA SER A 295 5.89 -46.96 -29.45
C SER A 295 4.73 -46.03 -29.09
N LYS A 296 3.49 -46.45 -29.36
CA LYS A 296 2.28 -45.70 -28.98
C LYS A 296 2.15 -45.63 -27.46
N LEU A 297 2.35 -46.75 -26.78
CA LEU A 297 2.27 -46.84 -25.32
C LEU A 297 3.33 -45.96 -24.64
N GLN A 298 4.55 -45.92 -25.18
CA GLN A 298 5.62 -45.06 -24.69
C GLN A 298 5.29 -43.58 -24.87
N LEU A 299 4.74 -43.20 -26.04
CA LEU A 299 4.27 -41.84 -26.29
C LEU A 299 3.17 -41.43 -25.29
N LEU A 300 2.11 -42.24 -25.18
CA LEU A 300 1.00 -41.98 -24.26
C LEU A 300 1.47 -41.87 -22.80
N LYS A 301 2.41 -42.72 -22.38
CA LYS A 301 3.00 -42.65 -21.03
C LYS A 301 3.78 -41.36 -20.82
N SER A 302 4.56 -40.94 -21.82
CA SER A 302 5.29 -39.67 -21.76
C SER A 302 4.35 -38.46 -21.70
N GLU A 303 3.29 -38.47 -22.50
CA GLU A 303 2.24 -37.44 -22.48
C GLU A 303 1.53 -37.41 -21.12
N SER A 304 1.05 -38.57 -20.63
CA SER A 304 0.42 -38.69 -19.31
C SER A 304 1.33 -38.19 -18.21
N GLN A 305 2.62 -38.55 -18.23
CA GLN A 305 3.58 -38.07 -17.24
C GLN A 305 3.73 -36.53 -17.27
N THR A 306 3.77 -35.94 -18.47
CA THR A 306 3.84 -34.48 -18.64
C THR A 306 2.58 -33.80 -18.09
N PHE A 307 1.40 -34.31 -18.43
CA PHE A 307 0.14 -33.78 -17.91
C PHE A 307 0.02 -33.97 -16.39
N ASN A 308 0.50 -35.07 -15.84
CA ASN A 308 0.55 -35.30 -14.38
C ASN A 308 1.47 -34.29 -13.67
N GLN A 309 2.63 -33.97 -14.26
CA GLN A 309 3.51 -32.94 -13.71
C GLN A 309 2.83 -31.57 -13.73
N ASN A 310 2.18 -31.21 -14.83
CA ASN A 310 1.41 -29.98 -14.93
C ASN A 310 0.25 -29.93 -13.92
N LEU A 311 -0.48 -31.03 -13.76
CA LEU A 311 -1.58 -31.15 -12.80
C LEU A 311 -1.10 -30.92 -11.37
N ASN A 312 0.02 -31.52 -11.00
CA ASN A 312 0.58 -31.36 -9.66
C ASN A 312 1.09 -29.93 -9.43
N SER A 313 1.77 -29.33 -10.40
CA SER A 313 2.21 -27.94 -10.32
C SER A 313 1.04 -26.98 -10.18
N GLN A 314 0.01 -27.12 -11.03
CA GLN A 314 -1.21 -26.29 -10.96
C GLN A 314 -1.94 -26.49 -9.63
N PHE A 315 -2.08 -27.74 -9.17
CA PHE A 315 -2.69 -28.02 -7.88
C PHE A 315 -1.95 -27.32 -6.73
N GLN A 316 -0.62 -27.38 -6.71
CA GLN A 316 0.18 -26.74 -5.67
C GLN A 316 0.08 -25.22 -5.74
N GLU A 317 0.09 -24.63 -6.94
CA GLU A 317 -0.13 -23.20 -7.11
C GLU A 317 -1.49 -22.77 -6.55
N LEU A 318 -2.57 -23.48 -6.91
CA LEU A 318 -3.90 -23.20 -6.38
C LEU A 318 -3.99 -23.41 -4.88
N PHE A 319 -3.32 -24.44 -4.36
CA PHE A 319 -3.25 -24.67 -2.93
C PHE A 319 -2.54 -23.52 -2.21
N ASP A 320 -1.40 -23.06 -2.69
CA ASP A 320 -0.65 -21.94 -2.11
C ASP A 320 -1.46 -20.64 -2.16
N VAL A 321 -2.11 -20.35 -3.29
CA VAL A 321 -3.02 -19.22 -3.43
C VAL A 321 -4.15 -19.30 -2.40
N PHE A 322 -4.74 -20.49 -2.24
CA PHE A 322 -5.81 -20.73 -1.29
C PHE A 322 -5.35 -20.60 0.17
N GLN A 323 -4.14 -21.08 0.51
CA GLN A 323 -3.57 -20.90 1.84
C GLN A 323 -3.31 -19.44 2.18
N LYS A 324 -3.01 -18.59 1.18
CA LYS A 324 -2.86 -17.15 1.37
C LYS A 324 -4.21 -16.45 1.53
N SER A 325 -5.19 -16.77 0.70
CA SER A 325 -6.40 -15.94 0.49
C SER A 325 -7.73 -16.57 0.92
N GLY A 326 -7.75 -17.85 1.29
CA GLY A 326 -8.93 -18.55 1.81
C GLY A 326 -9.30 -18.12 3.23
N SER A 327 -10.54 -18.40 3.66
CA SER A 327 -10.94 -18.21 5.05
C SER A 327 -10.29 -19.27 5.96
N ASP A 328 -10.06 -18.97 7.24
CA ASP A 328 -9.43 -19.93 8.16
C ASP A 328 -10.20 -21.26 8.25
N LYS A 329 -11.54 -21.19 8.17
CA LYS A 329 -12.41 -22.36 8.11
C LYS A 329 -12.11 -23.18 6.85
N ALA A 330 -12.08 -22.52 5.69
CA ALA A 330 -11.87 -23.19 4.43
C ALA A 330 -10.44 -23.74 4.29
N LYS A 331 -9.42 -23.04 4.84
CA LYS A 331 -8.03 -23.56 4.90
C LYS A 331 -7.95 -24.87 5.68
N LYS A 332 -8.63 -24.95 6.84
CA LYS A 332 -8.70 -26.18 7.64
C LYS A 332 -9.37 -27.32 6.87
N GLU A 333 -10.45 -27.03 6.15
CA GLU A 333 -11.17 -28.01 5.32
C GLU A 333 -10.28 -28.55 4.19
N VAL A 334 -9.62 -27.68 3.43
CA VAL A 334 -8.69 -28.09 2.37
C VAL A 334 -7.53 -28.91 2.93
N ASN A 335 -6.94 -28.49 4.05
CA ASN A 335 -5.84 -29.23 4.69
C ASN A 335 -6.29 -30.63 5.15
N GLN A 336 -7.52 -30.76 5.64
CA GLN A 336 -8.10 -32.07 5.99
C GLN A 336 -8.31 -32.95 4.76
N LEU A 337 -8.80 -32.39 3.65
CA LEU A 337 -8.96 -33.11 2.38
C LEU A 337 -7.61 -33.60 1.83
N ILE A 338 -6.57 -32.80 1.93
CA ILE A 338 -5.20 -33.18 1.54
C ILE A 338 -4.64 -34.28 2.45
N GLY A 339 -4.82 -34.16 3.78
CA GLY A 339 -4.40 -35.23 4.70
C GLY A 339 -5.14 -36.56 4.45
N GLN A 340 -6.40 -36.52 4.03
CA GLN A 340 -7.13 -37.72 3.61
C GLN A 340 -6.63 -38.30 2.28
N ARG A 341 -6.17 -37.44 1.36
CA ARG A 341 -5.61 -37.82 0.07
C ARG A 341 -4.32 -38.64 0.24
N GLU A 342 -3.42 -38.21 1.11
CA GLU A 342 -2.18 -38.96 1.41
C GLU A 342 -2.50 -40.35 1.97
N LYS A 343 -3.47 -40.45 2.89
CA LYS A 343 -3.88 -41.74 3.49
C LYS A 343 -4.42 -42.74 2.47
N ILE A 344 -5.15 -42.27 1.45
CA ILE A 344 -5.72 -43.15 0.40
C ILE A 344 -4.63 -43.64 -0.54
N PHE A 345 -3.70 -42.77 -0.91
CA PHE A 345 -2.57 -43.18 -1.74
C PHE A 345 -1.79 -44.34 -1.09
N TYR A 346 -1.47 -44.22 0.20
CA TYR A 346 -0.77 -45.26 0.96
C TYR A 346 -1.64 -46.48 1.31
N SER A 347 -2.97 -46.40 1.24
CA SER A 347 -3.83 -47.57 1.47
C SER A 347 -3.90 -48.50 0.24
N VAL A 348 -3.72 -47.93 -0.96
CA VAL A 348 -3.69 -48.69 -2.22
C VAL A 348 -2.30 -49.24 -2.50
N LEU A 349 -1.25 -48.47 -2.18
CA LEU A 349 0.14 -48.85 -2.42
C LEU A 349 0.80 -49.44 -1.16
N LYS A 350 1.03 -50.76 -1.13
CA LYS A 350 1.85 -51.35 -0.08
C LYS A 350 3.32 -51.20 -0.44
N GLU A 351 4.15 -50.98 0.56
CA GLU A 351 5.61 -50.86 0.38
C GLU A 351 6.22 -52.09 -0.35
N LYS A 352 5.62 -53.26 -0.13
CA LYS A 352 5.96 -54.50 -0.84
C LYS A 352 5.75 -54.38 -2.36
N ASP A 353 4.64 -53.79 -2.82
CA ASP A 353 4.36 -53.66 -4.25
C ASP A 353 5.44 -52.80 -4.94
N ILE A 354 5.92 -51.74 -4.28
CA ILE A 354 7.01 -50.91 -4.79
C ILE A 354 8.32 -51.70 -4.89
N ARG A 355 8.66 -52.47 -3.85
CA ARG A 355 9.87 -53.32 -3.84
C ARG A 355 9.82 -54.39 -4.93
N ASP A 356 8.69 -55.08 -5.07
CA ASP A 356 8.47 -56.11 -6.09
C ASP A 356 8.63 -55.52 -7.51
N LEU A 357 8.11 -54.30 -7.77
CA LEU A 357 8.28 -53.63 -9.05
C LEU A 357 9.74 -53.26 -9.34
N GLN A 358 10.48 -52.80 -8.33
CA GLN A 358 11.90 -52.47 -8.46
C GLN A 358 12.73 -53.72 -8.78
N GLU A 359 12.43 -54.86 -8.14
CA GLU A 359 13.08 -56.14 -8.42
C GLU A 359 12.80 -56.62 -9.85
N LEU A 360 11.54 -56.55 -10.29
CA LEU A 360 11.16 -56.90 -11.66
C LEU A 360 11.88 -56.02 -12.69
N ASN A 361 11.97 -54.71 -12.46
CA ASN A 361 12.67 -53.79 -13.37
C ASN A 361 14.17 -54.05 -13.50
N ARG A 362 14.80 -54.77 -12.56
CA ARG A 362 16.24 -55.12 -12.61
C ARG A 362 16.53 -56.38 -13.41
N LYS A 363 15.52 -57.18 -13.75
CA LYS A 363 15.72 -58.43 -14.52
C LYS A 363 15.96 -58.09 -16.01
N PRO A 364 17.08 -58.53 -16.62
CA PRO A 364 17.40 -58.21 -18.02
C PRO A 364 16.49 -58.94 -19.02
N ASN A 365 15.97 -60.12 -18.67
CA ASN A 365 15.07 -60.91 -19.49
C ASN A 365 13.83 -61.27 -18.67
N LEU A 366 12.72 -60.57 -18.90
CA LEU A 366 11.46 -60.84 -18.22
C LEU A 366 10.76 -62.06 -18.84
N SER A 367 10.35 -63.00 -18.00
CA SER A 367 9.39 -64.02 -18.43
C SER A 367 8.01 -63.39 -18.69
N ILE A 368 7.14 -64.09 -19.41
CA ILE A 368 5.74 -63.65 -19.62
C ILE A 368 5.02 -63.47 -18.26
N GLU A 369 5.35 -64.30 -17.27
CA GLU A 369 4.80 -64.23 -15.93
C GLU A 369 5.32 -63.01 -15.15
N ASP A 370 6.61 -62.67 -15.30
CA ASP A 370 7.18 -61.44 -14.76
C ASP A 370 6.51 -60.20 -15.36
N ILE A 371 6.25 -60.20 -16.68
CA ILE A 371 5.52 -59.12 -17.37
C ILE A 371 4.10 -58.99 -16.80
N GLY A 372 3.41 -60.12 -16.60
CA GLY A 372 2.07 -60.14 -15.98
C GLY A 372 2.06 -59.51 -14.58
N ARG A 373 2.96 -59.93 -13.70
CA ARG A 373 3.08 -59.37 -12.34
C ARG A 373 3.45 -57.89 -12.35
N GLN A 374 4.31 -57.48 -13.28
CA GLN A 374 4.72 -56.08 -13.43
C GLN A 374 3.52 -55.20 -13.83
N LEU A 375 2.67 -55.69 -14.75
CA LEU A 375 1.45 -54.99 -15.17
C LEU A 375 0.42 -54.91 -14.04
N GLU A 376 0.24 -55.95 -13.23
CA GLU A 376 -0.66 -55.93 -12.07
C GLU A 376 -0.23 -54.89 -11.01
N ILE A 377 1.07 -54.81 -10.70
CA ILE A 377 1.58 -53.80 -9.76
C ILE A 377 1.42 -52.39 -10.33
N LYS A 378 1.72 -52.20 -11.62
CA LYS A 378 1.52 -50.92 -12.31
C LYS A 378 0.05 -50.51 -12.29
N GLU A 379 -0.89 -51.44 -12.44
CA GLU A 379 -2.32 -51.16 -12.33
C GLU A 379 -2.72 -50.69 -10.92
N LYS A 380 -2.16 -51.28 -9.86
CA LYS A 380 -2.39 -50.78 -8.48
C LYS A 380 -1.84 -49.36 -8.28
N ILE A 381 -0.63 -49.08 -8.76
CA ILE A 381 -0.03 -47.74 -8.72
C ILE A 381 -0.95 -46.76 -9.44
N ARG A 382 -1.37 -47.11 -10.64
CA ARG A 382 -2.27 -46.31 -11.47
C ARG A 382 -3.60 -46.04 -10.76
N LEU A 383 -4.20 -47.04 -10.11
CA LEU A 383 -5.44 -46.87 -9.34
C LEU A 383 -5.24 -45.94 -8.12
N GLY A 384 -4.11 -46.05 -7.44
CA GLY A 384 -3.73 -45.14 -6.35
C GLY A 384 -3.61 -43.70 -6.85
N ASP A 385 -2.92 -43.51 -7.98
CA ASP A 385 -2.76 -42.22 -8.64
C ASP A 385 -4.09 -41.66 -9.16
N GLU A 386 -4.96 -42.50 -9.72
CA GLU A 386 -6.29 -42.12 -10.22
C GLU A 386 -7.20 -41.62 -9.09
N LEU A 387 -7.25 -42.35 -7.97
CA LEU A 387 -7.96 -41.91 -6.77
C LEU A 387 -7.37 -40.63 -6.19
N TYR A 388 -6.04 -40.49 -6.23
CA TYR A 388 -5.33 -39.30 -5.79
C TYR A 388 -5.68 -38.07 -6.64
N ARG A 389 -5.74 -38.22 -7.97
CA ARG A 389 -6.10 -37.16 -8.93
C ARG A 389 -7.55 -36.75 -8.84
N HIS A 390 -8.47 -37.71 -8.86
CA HIS A 390 -9.90 -37.43 -8.79
C HIS A 390 -10.25 -36.67 -7.50
N LYS A 391 -9.59 -36.99 -6.38
CA LYS A 391 -9.73 -36.21 -5.15
C LYS A 391 -9.08 -34.83 -5.25
N ALA A 392 -7.93 -34.70 -5.88
CA ALA A 392 -7.25 -33.41 -6.07
C ALA A 392 -8.12 -32.43 -6.87
N ALA A 393 -8.63 -32.86 -8.04
CA ALA A 393 -9.52 -32.05 -8.87
C ALA A 393 -10.80 -31.65 -8.13
N ASN A 394 -11.34 -32.55 -7.31
CA ASN A 394 -12.56 -32.28 -6.53
C ASN A 394 -12.32 -31.53 -5.20
N THR A 395 -11.06 -31.38 -4.76
CA THR A 395 -10.75 -30.74 -3.47
C THR A 395 -11.29 -29.31 -3.40
N PHE A 396 -11.24 -28.60 -4.54
CA PHE A 396 -11.63 -27.20 -4.61
C PHE A 396 -13.09 -26.98 -5.05
N ASN A 397 -13.84 -28.03 -5.40
CA ASN A 397 -15.18 -27.87 -5.96
C ASN A 397 -16.20 -27.35 -4.94
N ASN A 398 -16.07 -27.75 -3.67
CA ASN A 398 -17.04 -27.43 -2.62
C ASN A 398 -16.52 -26.43 -1.57
N VAL A 399 -15.30 -25.90 -1.75
CA VAL A 399 -14.71 -24.97 -0.79
C VAL A 399 -15.16 -23.55 -1.09
N GLU A 400 -15.25 -22.76 -0.02
CA GLU A 400 -15.52 -21.33 -0.13
C GLU A 400 -14.52 -20.67 -1.09
N THR A 401 -15.02 -19.79 -1.97
CA THR A 401 -14.18 -19.05 -2.90
C THR A 401 -13.19 -18.17 -2.12
N PRO A 402 -11.87 -18.30 -2.37
CA PRO A 402 -10.88 -17.47 -1.72
C PRO A 402 -10.98 -16.00 -2.17
N LYS A 403 -10.53 -15.07 -1.32
CA LYS A 403 -10.48 -13.64 -1.66
C LYS A 403 -9.26 -13.32 -2.51
N LEU A 404 -9.19 -13.84 -3.74
CA LEU A 404 -8.05 -13.63 -4.65
C LEU A 404 -7.71 -12.14 -4.82
N PHE A 405 -8.75 -11.34 -5.00
CA PHE A 405 -8.74 -9.89 -5.02
C PHE A 405 -9.27 -9.32 -3.70
N VAL A 406 -8.65 -8.23 -3.29
CA VAL A 406 -9.06 -7.41 -2.13
C VAL A 406 -9.06 -5.93 -2.53
N PRO A 407 -9.83 -5.06 -1.85
CA PRO A 407 -9.73 -3.62 -2.04
C PRO A 407 -8.30 -3.12 -1.89
N ILE A 408 -7.88 -2.17 -2.74
CA ILE A 408 -6.52 -1.63 -2.69
C ILE A 408 -6.23 -0.94 -1.36
N ASN A 409 -7.22 -0.29 -0.73
CA ASN A 409 -7.05 0.31 0.59
C ASN A 409 -6.69 -0.75 1.63
N ASP A 410 -7.40 -1.87 1.68
CA ASP A 410 -7.11 -2.96 2.61
C ASP A 410 -5.71 -3.53 2.39
N PHE A 411 -5.34 -3.76 1.12
CA PHE A 411 -4.03 -4.28 0.78
C PHE A 411 -2.91 -3.29 1.13
N ALA A 412 -3.05 -2.02 0.70
CA ALA A 412 -2.10 -0.95 0.96
C ALA A 412 -1.91 -0.73 2.47
N LYS A 413 -2.98 -0.80 3.27
CA LYS A 413 -2.96 -0.70 4.74
C LYS A 413 -2.01 -1.71 5.36
N GLU A 414 -2.06 -2.98 4.92
CA GLU A 414 -1.17 -4.01 5.44
C GLU A 414 0.29 -3.79 5.01
N LYS A 415 0.52 -3.44 3.74
CA LYS A 415 1.88 -3.29 3.22
C LYS A 415 2.56 -2.05 3.80
N LEU A 416 1.81 -0.96 3.93
CA LEU A 416 2.24 0.26 4.61
C LEU A 416 2.58 -0.05 6.06
N ALA A 417 1.72 -0.77 6.80
CA ALA A 417 1.98 -1.11 8.19
C ALA A 417 3.29 -1.90 8.38
N LYS A 418 3.54 -2.86 7.50
CA LYS A 418 4.80 -3.62 7.48
C LYS A 418 6.02 -2.73 7.19
N THR A 419 5.91 -1.81 6.22
CA THR A 419 6.97 -0.86 5.88
C THR A 419 7.26 0.06 7.06
N LEU A 420 6.25 0.72 7.60
CA LEU A 420 6.38 1.65 8.73
C LEU A 420 6.92 0.93 9.95
N SER A 421 6.47 -0.28 10.25
CA SER A 421 6.95 -1.01 11.43
C SER A 421 8.43 -1.40 11.33
N ASN A 422 8.91 -1.73 10.13
CA ASN A 422 10.35 -1.97 9.89
C ASN A 422 11.18 -0.68 9.97
N VAL A 423 10.65 0.42 9.44
CA VAL A 423 11.30 1.73 9.47
C VAL A 423 11.40 2.24 10.90
N MET A 424 10.31 2.18 11.67
CA MET A 424 10.30 2.63 13.06
C MET A 424 11.19 1.75 13.96
N LEU A 425 11.26 0.44 13.71
CA LEU A 425 12.22 -0.44 14.41
C LEU A 425 13.67 0.00 14.14
N HIS A 426 14.02 0.30 12.89
CA HIS A 426 15.34 0.82 12.51
C HIS A 426 15.64 2.14 13.23
N THR A 427 14.69 3.08 13.18
CA THR A 427 14.81 4.40 13.80
C THR A 427 14.99 4.30 15.31
N TYR A 428 14.23 3.44 16.01
CA TYR A 428 14.43 3.21 17.44
C TYR A 428 15.82 2.64 17.74
N LYS A 429 16.28 1.66 16.96
CA LYS A 429 17.61 1.05 17.16
C LYS A 429 18.72 2.08 17.04
N LYS A 430 18.59 3.01 16.08
CA LYS A 430 19.61 3.99 15.75
C LYS A 430 19.60 5.22 16.65
N PHE A 431 18.42 5.76 16.96
CA PHE A 431 18.28 7.08 17.60
C PHE A 431 17.60 7.06 18.97
N LYS A 432 16.91 5.97 19.35
CA LYS A 432 16.18 5.87 20.62
C LYS A 432 15.25 7.07 20.81
N ASP A 433 15.39 7.80 21.92
CA ASP A 433 14.56 8.96 22.27
C ASP A 433 14.89 10.22 21.43
N GLU A 434 15.96 10.18 20.63
CA GLU A 434 16.39 11.24 19.70
C GLU A 434 15.86 11.01 18.26
N ALA A 435 14.95 10.05 18.12
CA ALA A 435 14.34 9.70 16.84
C ALA A 435 13.49 10.86 16.30
N PRO A 436 13.50 11.11 14.98
CA PRO A 436 12.48 11.94 14.34
C PRO A 436 11.09 11.32 14.49
N THR A 437 10.05 12.13 14.34
CA THR A 437 8.65 11.69 14.34
C THR A 437 8.21 11.47 12.89
N LEU A 438 7.77 10.27 12.55
CA LEU A 438 7.19 9.96 11.25
C LEU A 438 5.67 10.22 11.28
N ALA A 439 5.19 11.06 10.39
CA ALA A 439 3.79 11.43 10.25
C ALA A 439 3.32 11.09 8.83
N VAL A 440 2.35 10.18 8.73
CA VAL A 440 1.80 9.76 7.43
C VAL A 440 0.61 10.63 7.08
N GLU A 441 0.59 11.09 5.85
CA GLU A 441 -0.34 12.06 5.34
C GLU A 441 -1.40 11.41 4.46
N ASN A 442 -2.64 11.87 4.63
CA ASN A 442 -3.71 11.60 3.68
C ASN A 442 -3.45 12.37 2.38
N PHE A 443 -3.44 11.68 1.25
CA PHE A 443 -3.24 12.34 -0.04
C PHE A 443 -4.58 12.64 -0.73
N TRP A 444 -4.58 12.86 -2.05
CA TRP A 444 -5.79 13.09 -2.85
C TRP A 444 -6.87 12.05 -2.57
N THR A 445 -8.12 12.47 -2.49
CA THR A 445 -9.25 11.61 -2.08
C THR A 445 -9.49 10.40 -2.96
N ASP A 446 -8.98 10.41 -4.20
CA ASP A 446 -9.03 9.28 -5.13
C ASP A 446 -7.82 8.34 -5.04
N SER A 447 -6.87 8.61 -4.14
CA SER A 447 -5.73 7.75 -3.81
C SER A 447 -6.09 6.75 -2.71
N ALA A 448 -5.25 5.75 -2.48
CA ALA A 448 -5.47 4.80 -1.40
C ALA A 448 -5.14 5.40 -0.03
N LEU A 449 -5.88 4.97 1.01
CA LEU A 449 -5.65 5.37 2.42
C LEU A 449 -5.82 6.87 2.73
N THR A 450 -6.84 7.50 2.15
CA THR A 450 -7.01 8.96 2.18
C THR A 450 -8.08 9.43 3.16
N ARG A 451 -8.99 8.55 3.57
CA ARG A 451 -10.02 8.84 4.57
C ARG A 451 -9.47 8.67 5.99
N ALA A 452 -10.09 9.36 6.95
CA ALA A 452 -9.65 9.38 8.34
C ALA A 452 -9.58 7.96 8.94
N ASP A 453 -10.60 7.14 8.69
CA ASP A 453 -10.68 5.77 9.23
C ASP A 453 -9.61 4.86 8.62
N ASP A 454 -9.37 4.95 7.30
CA ASP A 454 -8.33 4.15 6.64
C ASP A 454 -6.92 4.47 7.15
N LEU A 455 -6.62 5.77 7.29
CA LEU A 455 -5.32 6.22 7.76
C LEU A 455 -5.12 5.89 9.24
N LYS A 456 -6.15 6.08 10.07
CA LYS A 456 -6.16 5.69 11.48
C LYS A 456 -5.85 4.20 11.66
N GLU A 457 -6.55 3.34 10.93
CA GLU A 457 -6.33 1.89 10.99
C GLU A 457 -4.93 1.49 10.52
N ALA A 458 -4.45 2.09 9.42
CA ALA A 458 -3.10 1.84 8.92
C ALA A 458 -2.03 2.18 9.97
N ILE A 459 -2.14 3.34 10.62
CA ILE A 459 -1.21 3.78 11.66
C ILE A 459 -1.31 2.92 12.91
N GLN A 460 -2.52 2.57 13.36
CA GLN A 460 -2.70 1.71 14.53
C GLN A 460 -2.06 0.33 14.30
N LYS A 461 -2.30 -0.29 13.15
CA LYS A 461 -1.66 -1.56 12.78
C LYS A 461 -0.14 -1.44 12.74
N SER A 462 0.38 -0.34 12.18
CA SER A 462 1.82 -0.03 12.17
C SER A 462 2.41 0.05 13.57
N LYS A 463 1.72 0.73 14.49
CA LYS A 463 2.13 0.86 15.89
C LYS A 463 2.18 -0.50 16.57
N GLU A 464 1.12 -1.30 16.44
CA GLU A 464 1.03 -2.64 17.04
C GLU A 464 2.15 -3.55 16.57
N GLU A 465 2.41 -3.62 15.26
CA GLU A 465 3.52 -4.41 14.70
C GLU A 465 4.88 -3.92 15.21
N THR A 466 5.07 -2.60 15.32
CA THR A 466 6.33 -2.03 15.83
C THR A 466 6.55 -2.40 17.30
N ILE A 467 5.51 -2.27 18.13
CA ILE A 467 5.57 -2.63 19.55
C ILE A 467 5.90 -4.12 19.70
N GLN A 468 5.26 -4.99 18.93
CA GLN A 468 5.56 -6.43 18.95
C GLN A 468 7.04 -6.71 18.63
N LYS A 469 7.59 -6.07 17.60
CA LYS A 469 9.01 -6.20 17.22
C LYS A 469 9.97 -5.63 18.28
N LEU A 470 9.63 -4.50 18.90
CA LEU A 470 10.43 -3.92 19.98
C LEU A 470 10.43 -4.80 21.23
N VAL A 471 9.28 -5.38 21.59
CA VAL A 471 9.16 -6.31 22.72
C VAL A 471 9.95 -7.59 22.46
N SER A 472 9.91 -8.13 21.23
CA SER A 472 10.75 -9.28 20.87
C SER A 472 12.25 -8.96 20.95
N ASP A 473 12.64 -7.70 20.77
CA ASP A 473 14.01 -7.21 20.93
C ASP A 473 14.36 -6.82 22.38
N GLY A 474 13.49 -7.14 23.36
CA GLY A 474 13.73 -6.95 24.79
C GLY A 474 13.37 -5.57 25.34
N VAL A 475 12.65 -4.73 24.58
CA VAL A 475 12.13 -3.45 25.09
C VAL A 475 10.87 -3.69 25.92
N ASP A 476 10.78 -3.07 27.11
CA ASP A 476 9.56 -3.11 27.91
C ASP A 476 8.34 -2.61 27.11
N LYS A 477 7.20 -3.30 27.24
CA LYS A 477 5.98 -3.00 26.47
C LYS A 477 5.47 -1.58 26.71
N LYS A 478 5.50 -1.08 27.95
CA LYS A 478 5.05 0.29 28.25
C LYS A 478 6.00 1.33 27.65
N LYS A 479 7.31 1.06 27.71
CA LYS A 479 8.32 1.90 27.06
C LYS A 479 8.13 1.92 25.53
N ALA A 480 7.93 0.76 24.91
CA ALA A 480 7.71 0.63 23.47
C ALA A 480 6.43 1.39 23.03
N GLN A 481 5.34 1.25 23.78
CA GLN A 481 4.09 1.97 23.54
C GLN A 481 4.28 3.49 23.63
N LYS A 482 4.88 3.98 24.72
CA LYS A 482 5.13 5.42 24.90
C LYS A 482 5.99 5.98 23.77
N TRP A 483 7.05 5.28 23.40
CA TRP A 483 7.94 5.70 22.33
C TRP A 483 7.21 5.76 20.98
N ILE A 484 6.47 4.71 20.60
CA ILE A 484 5.79 4.71 19.30
C ILE A 484 4.66 5.75 19.22
N ASP A 485 3.99 6.06 20.34
CA ASP A 485 2.97 7.10 20.40
C ASP A 485 3.54 8.51 20.21
N GLN A 486 4.83 8.71 20.52
CA GLN A 486 5.54 9.96 20.29
C GLN A 486 6.09 10.07 18.86
N HIS A 487 6.56 8.96 18.29
CA HIS A 487 7.32 8.97 17.04
C HIS A 487 6.57 8.48 15.79
N LEU A 488 5.35 7.96 15.90
CA LEU A 488 4.53 7.59 14.76
C LEU A 488 3.11 8.16 14.87
N GLY A 489 2.66 8.84 13.82
CA GLY A 489 1.30 9.37 13.73
C GLY A 489 0.93 9.84 12.33
N VAL A 490 0.10 10.88 12.28
CA VAL A 490 -0.51 11.39 11.05
C VAL A 490 -0.19 12.86 10.83
N THR A 491 0.04 13.23 9.57
CA THR A 491 -0.14 14.59 9.08
C THR A 491 -1.54 14.68 8.50
N TRP A 492 -2.41 15.53 9.05
CA TRP A 492 -3.74 15.72 8.47
C TRP A 492 -3.71 16.89 7.48
N ASP A 493 -3.80 16.57 6.20
CA ASP A 493 -3.90 17.57 5.13
C ASP A 493 -5.37 17.85 4.81
N ILE A 494 -5.78 19.09 5.09
CA ILE A 494 -7.15 19.54 4.90
C ILE A 494 -7.43 19.86 3.42
N GLY A 495 -6.42 20.32 2.69
CA GLY A 495 -6.54 20.67 1.28
C GLY A 495 -6.79 19.46 0.37
N HIS A 496 -6.29 18.29 0.75
CA HIS A 496 -6.51 17.04 0.05
C HIS A 496 -7.94 16.53 0.17
N ILE A 497 -8.53 16.58 1.37
CA ILE A 497 -9.92 16.09 1.61
C ILE A 497 -10.95 16.90 0.81
N SER A 498 -10.68 18.18 0.53
CA SER A 498 -11.60 19.03 -0.25
C SER A 498 -11.86 18.50 -1.67
N SER A 499 -10.96 17.65 -2.19
CA SER A 499 -11.11 17.01 -3.49
C SER A 499 -12.34 16.08 -3.58
N LEU A 500 -13.00 15.77 -2.46
CA LEU A 500 -14.30 15.10 -2.43
C LEU A 500 -15.40 15.93 -3.12
N ARG A 501 -15.19 17.22 -3.39
CA ARG A 501 -16.09 18.01 -4.25
C ARG A 501 -16.27 17.37 -5.62
N ASN A 502 -15.25 16.66 -6.15
CA ASN A 502 -15.33 15.91 -7.40
C ASN A 502 -16.41 14.81 -7.39
N ALA A 503 -16.88 14.38 -6.22
CA ALA A 503 -17.99 13.45 -6.09
C ALA A 503 -19.37 14.10 -6.29
N GLY A 504 -19.44 15.41 -6.48
CA GLY A 504 -20.70 16.16 -6.69
C GLY A 504 -21.31 16.72 -5.41
N LEU A 505 -20.51 16.92 -4.35
CA LEU A 505 -20.95 17.56 -3.11
C LEU A 505 -21.17 19.07 -3.30
N SER A 506 -22.19 19.61 -2.63
CA SER A 506 -22.32 21.05 -2.43
C SER A 506 -21.29 21.57 -1.42
N ASP A 507 -21.11 22.89 -1.34
CA ASP A 507 -20.18 23.50 -0.37
C ASP A 507 -20.54 23.13 1.08
N GLU A 508 -21.82 23.15 1.45
CA GLU A 508 -22.29 22.76 2.78
C GLU A 508 -22.08 21.26 3.07
N GLU A 509 -22.28 20.40 2.08
CA GLU A 509 -22.02 18.96 2.24
C GLU A 509 -20.53 18.68 2.37
N LEU A 510 -19.69 19.36 1.57
CA LEU A 510 -18.23 19.24 1.64
C LEU A 510 -17.72 19.67 3.01
N LYS A 511 -18.19 20.82 3.50
CA LYS A 511 -17.93 21.33 4.84
C LYS A 511 -18.26 20.31 5.92
N GLU A 512 -19.45 19.70 5.85
CA GLU A 512 -19.86 18.69 6.83
C GLU A 512 -18.98 17.43 6.78
N VAL A 513 -18.59 16.98 5.58
CA VAL A 513 -17.71 15.82 5.42
C VAL A 513 -16.31 16.12 5.95
N VAL A 514 -15.71 17.27 5.61
CA VAL A 514 -14.39 17.68 6.11
C VAL A 514 -14.40 17.78 7.63
N ARG A 515 -15.44 18.38 8.22
CA ARG A 515 -15.61 18.45 9.68
C ARG A 515 -15.64 17.06 10.31
N LYS A 516 -16.44 16.15 9.77
CA LYS A 516 -16.56 14.76 10.28
C LYS A 516 -15.25 14.00 10.21
N GLU A 517 -14.57 14.02 9.06
CA GLU A 517 -13.29 13.31 8.89
C GLU A 517 -12.20 13.90 9.79
N THR A 518 -12.13 15.23 9.90
CA THR A 518 -11.17 15.91 10.78
C THR A 518 -11.44 15.61 12.25
N LYS A 519 -12.71 15.58 12.66
CA LYS A 519 -13.08 15.17 14.02
C LYS A 519 -12.65 13.73 14.32
N LYS A 520 -12.95 12.78 13.43
CA LYS A 520 -12.57 11.36 13.60
C LYS A 520 -11.07 11.19 13.79
N ILE A 521 -10.26 11.83 12.95
CA ILE A 521 -8.80 11.70 13.04
C ILE A 521 -8.24 12.48 14.23
N GLY A 522 -8.79 13.66 14.55
CA GLY A 522 -8.42 14.42 15.74
C GLY A 522 -8.66 13.65 17.03
N GLU A 523 -9.86 13.10 17.22
CA GLU A 523 -10.25 12.30 18.40
C GLU A 523 -9.42 11.01 18.54
N SER A 524 -8.77 10.54 17.47
CA SER A 524 -7.87 9.39 17.54
C SER A 524 -6.57 9.67 18.30
N GLY A 525 -6.21 10.94 18.51
CA GLY A 525 -4.93 11.35 19.12
C GLY A 525 -3.70 11.06 18.26
N LEU A 526 -3.88 10.68 17.00
CA LEU A 526 -2.80 10.32 16.08
C LEU A 526 -2.19 11.53 15.35
N VAL A 527 -2.90 12.65 15.28
CA VAL A 527 -2.45 13.84 14.54
C VAL A 527 -1.21 14.44 15.22
N LYS A 528 -0.09 14.47 14.50
CA LYS A 528 1.20 15.05 14.94
C LYS A 528 1.53 16.33 14.20
N HIS A 529 0.98 16.47 13.00
CA HIS A 529 1.23 17.56 12.07
C HIS A 529 -0.05 17.86 11.28
N ALA A 530 -0.19 19.05 10.73
CA ALA A 530 -1.32 19.39 9.87
C ALA A 530 -0.84 20.26 8.70
N HIS A 531 -1.37 19.96 7.52
CA HIS A 531 -1.15 20.75 6.33
C HIS A 531 -2.43 21.50 5.97
N ILE A 532 -2.24 22.75 5.57
CA ILE A 532 -3.29 23.64 5.10
C ILE A 532 -2.86 24.25 3.78
N TRP A 533 -3.79 24.37 2.86
CA TRP A 533 -3.64 25.10 1.61
C TRP A 533 -5.03 25.13 0.96
N ASP A 534 -5.24 26.00 0.00
CA ASP A 534 -6.55 26.22 -0.62
C ASP A 534 -6.63 25.76 -2.07
N ASN A 535 -7.85 25.48 -2.52
CA ASN A 535 -8.18 25.08 -3.88
C ASN A 535 -9.68 25.24 -4.17
N PHE A 536 -10.05 25.08 -5.43
CA PHE A 536 -11.45 25.18 -5.86
C PHE A 536 -12.22 23.85 -5.80
N GLY A 537 -11.61 22.79 -5.24
CA GLY A 537 -12.20 21.46 -5.02
C GLY A 537 -12.08 20.46 -6.18
N PHE A 538 -11.63 20.90 -7.36
CA PHE A 538 -11.52 20.01 -8.53
C PHE A 538 -10.11 19.47 -8.77
N HIS A 539 -9.10 20.29 -8.48
CA HIS A 539 -7.68 19.96 -8.70
C HIS A 539 -6.82 20.52 -7.55
N SER A 540 -5.66 19.90 -7.34
CA SER A 540 -4.66 20.31 -6.35
C SER A 540 -3.95 21.60 -6.79
N ALA A 541 -4.53 22.76 -6.45
CA ALA A 541 -3.98 24.06 -6.83
C ALA A 541 -2.84 24.54 -5.92
N HIS A 542 -2.78 24.08 -4.66
CA HIS A 542 -1.81 24.53 -3.65
C HIS A 542 -1.76 26.06 -3.56
N LEU A 543 -2.94 26.69 -3.42
CA LEU A 543 -3.06 28.13 -3.16
C LEU A 543 -2.82 28.42 -1.68
N PRO A 544 -2.44 29.66 -1.31
CA PRO A 544 -2.35 30.05 0.09
C PRO A 544 -3.69 29.81 0.80
N ALA A 545 -3.65 29.24 2.00
CA ALA A 545 -4.85 28.94 2.77
C ALA A 545 -5.75 30.19 2.97
N GLY A 546 -7.06 30.03 2.73
CA GLY A 546 -8.08 31.07 2.87
C GLY A 546 -8.31 31.92 1.61
N THR A 547 -7.75 31.53 0.47
CA THR A 547 -7.90 32.25 -0.82
C THR A 547 -8.95 31.64 -1.75
N ALA A 548 -9.52 30.48 -1.40
CA ALA A 548 -10.57 29.81 -2.16
C ALA A 548 -11.65 29.24 -1.22
N ASN A 549 -12.16 28.03 -1.50
CA ASN A 549 -13.44 27.55 -0.95
C ASN A 549 -13.30 26.29 -0.09
N ILE A 550 -12.09 25.96 0.40
CA ILE A 550 -11.92 24.82 1.30
C ILE A 550 -12.38 25.20 2.72
N PRO A 551 -13.15 24.33 3.41
CA PRO A 551 -13.57 24.51 4.81
C PRO A 551 -12.41 24.28 5.80
N ILE A 552 -11.34 25.08 5.67
CA ILE A 552 -10.13 25.00 6.52
C ILE A 552 -10.45 25.43 7.95
N GLU A 553 -11.33 26.43 8.10
CA GLU A 553 -11.72 26.97 9.40
C GLU A 553 -12.37 25.88 10.26
N GLU A 554 -13.35 25.18 9.70
CA GLU A 554 -14.08 24.12 10.40
C GLU A 554 -13.17 22.96 10.78
N ALA A 555 -12.21 22.62 9.91
CA ALA A 555 -11.23 21.59 10.22
C ALA A 555 -10.32 22.00 11.40
N ILE A 556 -9.83 23.24 11.41
CA ILE A 556 -9.01 23.76 12.51
C ILE A 556 -9.81 23.78 13.82
N GLU A 557 -11.07 24.23 13.80
CA GLU A 557 -11.94 24.22 14.98
C GLU A 557 -12.11 22.81 15.56
N GLU A 558 -12.29 21.78 14.72
CA GLU A 558 -12.37 20.40 15.19
C GLU A 558 -11.05 19.91 15.78
N LEU A 559 -9.91 20.27 15.20
CA LEU A 559 -8.60 19.93 15.76
C LEU A 559 -8.32 20.65 17.08
N GLU A 560 -8.73 21.91 17.24
CA GLU A 560 -8.55 22.68 18.48
C GLU A 560 -9.36 22.13 19.66
N LYS A 561 -10.48 21.44 19.39
CA LYS A 561 -11.26 20.71 20.41
C LYS A 561 -10.53 19.49 20.97
N THR A 562 -9.42 19.08 20.36
CA THR A 562 -8.63 17.91 20.76
C THR A 562 -7.32 18.33 21.47
N ASP A 563 -6.49 17.35 21.84
CA ASP A 563 -5.15 17.59 22.38
C ASP A 563 -4.11 17.94 21.31
N PHE A 564 -4.53 18.18 20.06
CA PHE A 564 -3.62 18.60 19.01
C PHE A 564 -3.00 19.98 19.33
N ARG A 565 -1.69 19.99 19.56
CA ARG A 565 -0.86 21.19 19.75
C ARG A 565 0.22 21.33 18.68
N GLY A 566 0.11 20.55 17.60
CA GLY A 566 1.06 20.57 16.51
C GLY A 566 1.00 21.85 15.68
N ARG A 567 1.89 21.90 14.71
CA ARG A 567 2.10 22.99 13.75
C ARG A 567 1.18 22.79 12.54
N PHE A 568 0.78 23.90 11.94
CA PHE A 568 0.06 23.97 10.68
C PHE A 568 1.00 24.56 9.63
N ILE A 569 1.30 23.79 8.58
CA ILE A 569 2.16 24.24 7.49
C ILE A 569 1.29 24.60 6.29
N ASP A 570 1.43 25.83 5.80
CA ASP A 570 0.86 26.23 4.52
C ASP A 570 1.67 25.63 3.37
N GLU A 571 1.02 24.75 2.61
CA GLU A 571 1.60 24.10 1.44
C GLU A 571 1.33 24.86 0.14
N GLY A 572 1.29 26.18 0.16
CA GLY A 572 1.12 27.06 -1.00
C GLY A 572 2.29 27.07 -2.00
N GLY A 573 2.98 25.95 -2.23
CA GLY A 573 4.22 25.89 -3.04
C GLY A 573 4.02 26.30 -4.50
N SER A 574 2.85 26.02 -5.08
CA SER A 574 2.46 26.46 -6.42
C SER A 574 2.36 27.99 -6.54
N TRP A 575 1.97 28.68 -5.46
CA TRP A 575 1.96 30.14 -5.41
C TRP A 575 3.36 30.71 -5.57
N ALA A 576 4.32 30.22 -4.78
CA ALA A 576 5.70 30.65 -4.85
C ALA A 576 6.31 30.39 -6.24
N ASN A 577 5.92 29.29 -6.90
CA ASN A 577 6.36 28.97 -8.24
C ASN A 577 5.78 29.89 -9.32
N SER A 578 4.48 30.19 -9.24
CA SER A 578 3.75 30.95 -10.26
C SER A 578 3.96 32.46 -10.12
N PHE A 579 3.89 32.97 -8.89
CA PHE A 579 3.92 34.41 -8.60
C PHE A 579 5.30 34.91 -8.16
N LYS A 580 6.24 34.01 -7.85
CA LYS A 580 7.59 34.34 -7.32
C LYS A 580 7.54 35.13 -6.00
N GLU A 581 6.44 34.99 -5.26
CA GLU A 581 6.17 35.63 -3.99
C GLU A 581 5.93 34.59 -2.89
N SER A 582 6.15 34.96 -1.63
CA SER A 582 5.82 34.09 -0.52
C SER A 582 4.31 33.99 -0.33
N PRO A 583 3.74 32.78 -0.11
CA PRO A 583 2.33 32.64 0.25
C PRO A 583 2.04 33.10 1.68
N PHE A 584 3.06 33.12 2.56
CA PHE A 584 2.87 33.29 4.00
C PHE A 584 2.20 34.62 4.42
N PRO A 585 2.54 35.79 3.84
CA PRO A 585 1.82 37.03 4.15
C PRO A 585 0.32 36.98 3.83
N VAL A 586 -0.06 36.29 2.74
CA VAL A 586 -1.45 36.11 2.33
C VAL A 586 -2.20 35.23 3.34
N VAL A 587 -1.56 34.15 3.80
CA VAL A 587 -2.12 33.28 4.85
C VAL A 587 -2.35 34.07 6.13
N LEU A 588 -1.35 34.84 6.60
CA LEU A 588 -1.51 35.66 7.81
C LEU A 588 -2.68 36.65 7.71
N GLN A 589 -2.86 37.26 6.54
CA GLN A 589 -3.96 38.17 6.26
C GLN A 589 -5.32 37.45 6.33
N ASN A 590 -5.44 36.30 5.67
CA ASN A 590 -6.70 35.55 5.60
C ASN A 590 -7.11 34.99 6.97
N PHE A 591 -6.14 34.49 7.74
CA PHE A 591 -6.37 34.01 9.09
C PHE A 591 -6.48 35.14 10.13
N LYS A 592 -6.50 36.41 9.70
CA LYS A 592 -6.57 37.60 10.56
C LYS A 592 -5.62 37.48 11.77
N VAL A 593 -4.44 36.90 11.57
CA VAL A 593 -3.57 36.52 12.67
C VAL A 593 -3.03 37.80 13.28
N PRO A 594 -3.21 38.04 14.59
CA PRO A 594 -2.69 39.25 15.19
C PRO A 594 -1.17 39.22 15.10
N ILE A 595 -0.60 40.20 14.37
CA ILE A 595 0.85 40.39 14.22
C ILE A 595 1.49 40.69 15.59
N TYR A 596 0.69 41.23 16.51
CA TYR A 596 1.07 41.48 17.90
C TYR A 596 0.51 40.39 18.80
N GLY A 597 1.38 39.72 19.58
CA GLY A 597 0.91 38.79 20.60
C GLY A 597 0.00 39.51 21.60
N GLN A 598 -0.95 38.79 22.19
CA GLN A 598 -1.88 39.28 23.23
C GLN A 598 -1.21 39.89 24.49
N HIS A 599 0.13 39.99 24.54
CA HIS A 599 0.90 40.55 25.65
C HIS A 599 1.64 41.85 25.32
N GLY A 600 1.39 42.45 24.16
CA GLY A 600 1.95 43.77 23.83
C GLY A 600 1.15 44.44 22.71
N GLY A 601 0.11 45.18 23.07
CA GLY A 601 -0.63 46.01 22.12
C GLY A 601 0.27 47.10 21.50
N PRO A 602 -0.07 47.61 20.30
CA PRO A 602 0.76 48.58 19.60
C PRO A 602 0.84 49.90 20.37
N ALA A 603 2.06 50.35 20.67
CA ALA A 603 2.32 51.77 20.84
C ALA A 603 2.41 52.37 19.43
N TRP A 604 1.40 53.15 19.03
CA TRP A 604 1.36 53.81 17.72
C TRP A 604 2.52 54.79 17.59
N ASN A 605 3.59 54.38 16.91
CA ASN A 605 4.58 55.27 16.32
C ASN A 605 4.43 55.16 14.78
N PRO A 606 4.24 56.25 14.01
CA PRO A 606 3.86 56.19 12.59
C PRO A 606 4.88 55.55 11.63
N ASN A 607 6.00 55.04 12.14
CA ASN A 607 7.04 54.38 11.36
C ASN A 607 7.04 52.86 11.61
N ILE A 608 6.20 52.13 10.88
CA ILE A 608 6.22 50.65 10.82
C ILE A 608 7.60 50.13 10.34
N TYR A 609 8.40 50.96 9.66
CA TYR A 609 9.77 50.62 9.27
C TYR A 609 10.82 50.81 10.37
N SER A 610 10.51 51.42 11.53
CA SER A 610 11.51 51.70 12.58
C SER A 610 11.52 50.71 13.74
N VAL A 611 10.52 49.83 13.91
CA VAL A 611 10.51 48.90 15.08
C VAL A 611 11.53 47.75 14.91
N HIS A 612 12.19 47.67 13.76
CA HIS A 612 13.37 46.81 13.54
C HIS A 612 14.72 47.53 13.79
N SER A 613 14.73 48.76 14.33
CA SER A 613 15.99 49.51 14.51
C SER A 613 16.67 49.41 15.87
N ASP A 614 15.99 48.98 16.93
CA ASP A 614 16.45 49.29 18.29
C ASP A 614 17.23 48.15 18.97
N SER A 615 17.83 47.23 18.20
CA SER A 615 18.74 46.20 18.74
C SER A 615 19.84 45.81 17.75
N PHE A 616 20.40 46.77 17.02
CA PHE A 616 21.56 46.51 16.16
C PHE A 616 22.84 46.41 16.97
N ILE A 617 23.36 45.19 17.13
CA ILE A 617 24.80 44.99 17.27
C ILE A 617 25.34 44.94 15.84
N GLU A 618 25.98 46.03 15.38
CA GLU A 618 26.73 46.00 14.13
C GLU A 618 27.96 45.11 14.31
N PHE A 619 27.90 43.88 13.80
CA PHE A 619 29.08 43.04 13.69
C PHE A 619 30.04 43.61 12.63
N PRO A 620 31.37 43.61 12.85
CA PRO A 620 32.31 44.23 11.93
C PRO A 620 32.23 43.63 10.52
N GLN A 621 32.04 44.50 9.52
CA GLN A 621 31.89 44.16 8.08
C GLN A 621 32.99 43.21 7.55
N ASN A 622 34.19 43.27 8.14
CA ASN A 622 35.36 42.48 7.71
C ASN A 622 35.19 40.98 7.89
N HIS A 623 34.43 40.50 8.89
CA HIS A 623 34.23 39.07 9.07
C HIS A 623 33.40 38.46 7.92
N PHE A 624 32.42 39.19 7.41
CA PHE A 624 31.50 38.69 6.38
C PHE A 624 32.12 38.65 4.97
N ASN A 625 33.12 39.51 4.71
CA ASN A 625 33.88 39.48 3.45
C ASN A 625 34.87 38.31 3.36
N LEU A 626 35.27 37.72 4.50
CA LEU A 626 36.26 36.64 4.58
C LEU A 626 35.64 35.23 4.52
N TYR A 627 34.39 35.03 4.98
CA TYR A 627 33.80 33.70 5.17
C TYR A 627 32.71 33.28 4.15
N GLY A 628 32.54 34.03 3.06
CA GLY A 628 31.79 33.57 1.88
C GLY A 628 30.25 33.74 1.91
N SER A 629 29.63 33.46 0.76
CA SER A 629 28.24 33.80 0.37
C SER A 629 27.11 33.19 1.18
N SER A 630 27.39 32.32 2.15
CA SER A 630 26.34 31.64 2.94
C SER A 630 25.65 32.56 3.95
N PHE A 631 26.25 33.69 4.33
CA PHE A 631 25.66 34.64 5.28
C PHE A 631 24.77 35.69 4.63
N SER A 632 24.79 35.85 3.29
CA SER A 632 24.02 36.91 2.63
C SER A 632 22.50 36.69 2.66
N THR A 633 22.04 35.52 3.10
CA THR A 633 20.61 35.17 3.18
C THR A 633 20.06 35.11 4.60
N MET A 634 20.88 35.30 5.64
CA MET A 634 20.37 35.38 7.02
C MET A 634 19.82 36.79 7.35
N PRO A 635 18.97 36.94 8.37
CA PRO A 635 18.55 38.25 8.84
C PRO A 635 19.76 39.09 9.29
N LYS A 636 19.72 40.41 9.10
CA LYS A 636 20.79 41.33 9.58
C LYS A 636 21.07 41.15 11.08
N THR A 637 20.02 40.91 11.87
CA THR A 637 20.09 40.66 13.31
C THR A 637 20.82 39.37 13.68
N LEU A 638 20.93 38.42 12.74
CA LEU A 638 21.69 37.17 12.89
C LEU A 638 23.03 37.21 12.11
N GLY A 639 23.48 38.40 11.69
CA GLY A 639 24.73 38.59 10.95
C GLY A 639 24.60 38.53 9.43
N GLY A 640 23.40 38.70 8.86
CA GLY A 640 23.22 38.81 7.41
C GLY A 640 23.70 40.12 6.79
N GLN A 641 24.19 40.08 5.54
CA GLN A 641 24.58 41.29 4.80
C GLN A 641 23.36 41.99 4.18
N VAL A 642 23.28 43.32 4.34
CA VAL A 642 22.33 44.17 3.61
C VAL A 642 22.86 44.45 2.21
N GLY A 643 22.03 44.22 1.20
CA GLY A 643 22.35 44.48 -0.20
C GLY A 643 22.46 45.98 -0.50
N GLU A 644 23.70 46.45 -0.61
CA GLU A 644 24.12 47.41 -1.65
C GLU A 644 25.42 46.97 -2.35
N ASN A 645 26.21 46.08 -1.72
CA ASN A 645 27.39 45.50 -2.34
C ASN A 645 27.17 44.01 -2.62
N ARG A 646 27.01 43.65 -3.91
CA ARG A 646 27.05 42.25 -4.37
C ARG A 646 28.33 41.59 -3.84
N SER A 647 28.20 40.38 -3.29
CA SER A 647 29.35 39.58 -2.86
C SER A 647 30.32 39.42 -4.03
N ARG A 648 31.58 39.86 -3.85
CA ARG A 648 32.63 39.78 -4.88
C ARG A 648 32.98 38.35 -5.32
N PHE A 649 32.43 37.33 -4.67
CA PHE A 649 32.68 35.92 -4.96
C PHE A 649 31.60 35.24 -5.80
N SER A 650 30.50 35.91 -6.16
CA SER A 650 29.51 35.34 -7.09
C SER A 650 29.93 35.53 -8.56
N GLY A 651 30.93 34.76 -8.99
CA GLY A 651 31.10 34.24 -10.36
C GLY A 651 30.90 35.15 -11.57
N THR A 652 31.12 36.46 -11.48
CA THR A 652 31.08 37.34 -12.66
C THR A 652 32.48 37.38 -13.28
N PRO A 653 32.67 37.04 -14.57
CA PRO A 653 33.96 37.21 -15.21
C PRO A 653 34.31 38.70 -15.24
N ASN A 654 35.47 39.07 -14.71
CA ASN A 654 35.98 40.43 -14.86
C ASN A 654 36.26 40.68 -16.35
N GLN A 655 35.58 41.66 -16.95
CA GLN A 655 36.08 42.38 -18.12
C GLN A 655 36.85 43.60 -17.65
#